data_AF-A0AAW7HRD1-F1
#
_entry.id   AF-A0AAW7HRD1-F1
#
_cell.length_a   1.000
_cell.length_b   1.000
_cell.length_c   1.000
_cell.angle_alpha   90.00
_cell.angle_beta   90.00
_cell.angle_gamma   90.00
#
_symmetry.space_group_name_H-M   'P 1'
#
loop_
_entity.id
_entity.type
_entity.pdbx_description
1 polymer ?
#
loop_
_entity_poly.entity_id
_entity_poly.type
_entity_poly.pdbx_seq_one_letter_code
_entity_poly.pdbx_strand_id
1 'polypeptide(L)'
;MITVDEIYSCLQQEESPVIEFKRDWYWSDSTPSQELARQWGELQKDLISLCNAYIGYCGVNRYLIVGFSETERKIHSLDLSAIKKLKDLKAFKKELIVKLEKLVKNPPLNLEIETVLIEGQTLLVFKIPSPTSITELKNELQTKTITIMSGIIIVRKGQDADSVRAASPEETSELIAQFSSYKDALAKQKPKQDAKRDRSIKNTVDLYIDKNRSLSIDEGYPVIVKDWGENILFEVFKLKQQFSPPTYFLYIHEHAAQNKTYEYIQKNKLIETNATQIILTERPLDLKDLERRKTNLKARFKTDHVFFIDEFGYKNLYSEHMLEYRPYRVENYVEGIADIGGDDKKKALDQLTDWYESVSNPLMVIKGFGGIGKTTLVKQFLDSVYDANEDAGILFIDSNEIVDELIKIARSDHRIDDIYDFYLAQMKKRDFDGKGFSKELLKLSVDNGNLLIVLDGIDEVIAKLGTGFDVSSFISSISTSYTTNLERTKIVITCRDYFWDTLEYKTQIEEITLEPFSEDLAKNFFEKYFDGDQAKVTKALKMASDFSLNGEGNKGELVYIPYVLDMIAYLIKQHSEFRGNEKSSSHARLLVHTIPNDFLILSVCEREVEKLGNFSIDNQVDFFVNLSTQENGYVTDYDIKSISPCEIDDQTIAKLKGHPLLHHNQGKLNFRYDFFNEYFKGLSIYNYFLTQDSQLLNEKLIELIGSYVRHGNQLCSTLCKKLEYSEEIVFFIMETIERLHALVESAEPSEKTTYLSAISSSFILNIALLMESGDIKYDISSATELLMTIFGESSEEVNGLVLMNVIAGESKKLTFDLKSKTIRNSHFERYDYFWDCSFDESTHFVSSSFSQLEPRKGLRPPVVPTFEDCDTVDIQHIISKRMEEDDAQQDKLKEKIKRIFELFKERGNFYPQKQQYINSKIFTGKTLQILVKNGAIEEYIDKKKPTLRQYKVSDDYRGIQKFVDQGTPCIELDRILDFFK
;
A
#
# COMPACT_ATOMS: atom_id res chain seq x y z
N MET A 1 30.01 16.67 29.09
CA MET A 1 31.11 17.38 29.79
C MET A 1 31.47 16.59 31.02
N ILE A 2 32.72 16.14 31.09
CA ILE A 2 33.20 15.22 32.12
C ILE A 2 33.61 16.05 33.33
N THR A 3 33.07 15.74 34.52
CA THR A 3 33.43 16.49 35.73
C THR A 3 34.63 15.85 36.43
N VAL A 4 35.42 16.68 37.13
CA VAL A 4 36.58 16.20 37.91
C VAL A 4 36.14 15.22 39.00
N ASP A 5 35.00 15.49 39.66
CA ASP A 5 34.46 14.64 40.73
C ASP A 5 34.01 13.26 40.22
N GLU A 6 33.39 13.19 39.03
CA GLU A 6 33.04 11.92 38.37
C GLU A 6 34.30 11.05 38.16
N ILE A 7 35.39 11.64 37.67
CA ILE A 7 36.63 10.89 37.40
C ILE A 7 37.35 10.51 38.69
N TYR A 8 37.34 11.38 39.70
CA TYR A 8 37.89 11.04 41.01
C TYR A 8 37.17 9.83 41.63
N SER A 9 35.84 9.74 41.46
CA SER A 9 35.06 8.57 41.86
C SER A 9 35.45 7.32 41.07
N CYS A 10 35.68 7.42 39.75
CA CYS A 10 36.13 6.28 38.95
C CYS A 10 37.50 5.75 39.40
N LEU A 11 38.46 6.64 39.72
CA LEU A 11 39.81 6.25 40.15
C LEU A 11 39.85 5.47 41.48
N GLN A 12 38.80 5.59 42.31
CA GLN A 12 38.64 4.81 43.55
C GLN A 12 38.08 3.41 43.30
N GLN A 13 37.51 3.16 42.13
CA GLN A 13 36.96 1.86 41.74
C GLN A 13 38.04 0.96 41.14
N GLU A 14 37.71 -0.32 41.03
CA GLU A 14 38.47 -1.31 40.29
C GLU A 14 37.97 -1.41 38.85
N GLU A 15 38.80 -1.92 37.93
CA GLU A 15 38.35 -2.21 36.57
C GLU A 15 37.11 -3.11 36.59
N SER A 16 36.18 -2.81 35.69
CA SER A 16 34.87 -3.44 35.68
C SER A 16 34.36 -3.55 34.23
N PRO A 17 33.19 -4.16 33.99
CA PRO A 17 32.55 -4.13 32.68
C PRO A 17 32.37 -2.72 32.09
N VAL A 18 32.39 -1.67 32.93
CA VAL A 18 32.15 -0.29 32.54
C VAL A 18 33.35 0.63 32.76
N ILE A 19 34.47 0.15 33.32
CA ILE A 19 35.69 0.96 33.55
C ILE A 19 36.93 0.18 33.12
N GLU A 20 37.76 0.83 32.30
CA GLU A 20 39.10 0.36 31.86
C GLU A 20 40.15 1.41 32.17
N PHE A 21 41.29 0.99 32.73
CA PHE A 21 42.44 1.83 32.99
C PHE A 21 43.61 1.46 32.09
N LYS A 22 44.22 2.46 31.46
CA LYS A 22 45.50 2.29 30.78
C LYS A 22 46.54 3.19 31.44
N ARG A 23 47.66 2.61 31.85
CA ARG A 23 48.80 3.39 32.34
C ARG A 23 49.33 4.32 31.24
N ASP A 24 49.60 3.76 30.07
CA ASP A 24 50.24 4.44 28.96
C ASP A 24 49.35 4.46 27.72
N TRP A 25 49.58 5.44 26.85
CA TRP A 25 48.91 5.50 25.56
C TRP A 25 49.43 4.43 24.57
N TYR A 26 48.58 4.03 23.62
CA TYR A 26 48.81 2.88 22.74
C TYR A 26 50.02 3.03 21.78
N TRP A 27 50.32 4.24 21.27
CA TRP A 27 51.40 4.44 20.28
C TRP A 27 52.06 5.82 20.37
N SER A 28 53.29 5.97 19.87
CA SER A 28 53.97 7.27 19.72
C SER A 28 54.07 7.71 18.26
N ASP A 29 54.49 8.96 18.02
CA ASP A 29 54.77 9.50 16.68
C ASP A 29 55.89 8.76 15.91
N SER A 30 56.69 7.93 16.60
CA SER A 30 57.74 7.09 16.00
C SER A 30 57.29 5.66 15.69
N THR A 31 56.00 5.33 15.88
CA THR A 31 55.47 3.97 15.70
C THR A 31 55.41 3.61 14.20
N PRO A 32 56.00 2.49 13.73
CA PRO A 32 55.95 2.09 12.33
C PRO A 32 54.52 1.86 11.84
N SER A 33 54.23 2.21 10.58
CA SER A 33 52.88 2.12 10.00
C SER A 33 52.24 0.74 10.09
N GLN A 34 53.03 -0.34 10.00
CA GLN A 34 52.54 -1.72 10.12
C GLN A 34 52.10 -2.08 11.55
N GLU A 35 52.77 -1.54 12.57
CA GLU A 35 52.39 -1.73 13.98
C GLU A 35 51.25 -0.81 14.39
N LEU A 36 51.18 0.39 13.80
CA LEU A 36 50.15 1.38 14.07
C LEU A 36 48.74 0.83 13.80
N ALA A 37 48.56 0.02 12.75
CA ALA A 37 47.27 -0.61 12.46
C ALA A 37 46.82 -1.56 13.59
N ARG A 38 47.72 -2.37 14.14
CA ARG A 38 47.42 -3.28 15.27
C ARG A 38 47.16 -2.52 16.56
N GLN A 39 47.85 -1.40 16.77
CA GLN A 39 47.65 -0.50 17.91
C GLN A 39 46.29 0.21 17.86
N TRP A 40 45.84 0.60 16.66
CA TRP A 40 44.45 1.04 16.44
C TRP A 40 43.46 -0.06 16.78
N GLY A 41 43.75 -1.30 16.37
CA GLY A 41 42.91 -2.45 16.68
C GLY A 41 42.73 -2.69 18.18
N GLU A 42 43.78 -2.48 18.99
CA GLU A 42 43.67 -2.57 20.46
C GLU A 42 42.76 -1.49 21.05
N LEU A 43 42.94 -0.23 20.66
CA LEU A 43 42.06 0.86 21.10
C LEU A 43 40.60 0.60 20.71
N GLN A 44 40.37 0.14 19.47
CA GLN A 44 39.03 -0.17 18.96
C GLN A 44 38.41 -1.34 19.73
N LYS A 45 39.18 -2.40 20.01
CA LYS A 45 38.73 -3.54 20.83
C LYS A 45 38.28 -3.08 22.21
N ASP A 46 39.08 -2.27 22.89
CA ASP A 46 38.78 -1.80 24.25
C ASP A 46 37.51 -0.95 24.25
N LEU A 47 37.35 -0.03 23.29
CA LEU A 47 36.14 0.79 23.13
C LEU A 47 34.90 -0.05 22.79
N ILE A 48 34.98 -0.99 21.85
CA ILE A 48 33.84 -1.83 21.45
C ILE A 48 33.40 -2.73 22.60
N SER A 49 34.36 -3.30 23.34
CA SER A 49 34.07 -4.12 24.51
C SER A 49 33.36 -3.33 25.62
N LEU A 50 33.76 -2.08 25.83
CA LEU A 50 33.08 -1.17 26.76
C LEU A 50 31.68 -0.80 26.24
N CYS A 51 31.48 -0.61 24.93
CA CYS A 51 30.15 -0.31 24.38
C CYS A 51 29.12 -1.38 24.75
N ASN A 52 29.49 -2.65 24.64
CA ASN A 52 28.61 -3.76 25.01
C ASN A 52 28.62 -4.05 26.52
N ALA A 53 29.71 -3.73 27.22
CA ALA A 53 29.94 -4.06 28.62
C ALA A 53 29.67 -5.55 28.90
N TYR A 54 29.01 -5.87 30.01
CA TYR A 54 28.50 -7.20 30.31
C TYR A 54 27.02 -7.14 30.70
N ILE A 55 26.39 -8.32 30.76
CA ILE A 55 25.02 -8.51 31.21
C ILE A 55 24.81 -7.83 32.57
N GLY A 56 23.76 -7.01 32.67
CA GLY A 56 23.39 -6.26 33.88
C GLY A 56 23.91 -4.82 33.93
N TYR A 57 24.74 -4.39 32.97
CA TYR A 57 25.33 -3.05 32.92
C TYR A 57 24.76 -2.15 31.81
N CYS A 58 23.70 -2.59 31.13
CA CYS A 58 22.98 -1.75 30.17
C CYS A 58 22.38 -0.53 30.89
N GLY A 59 22.55 0.66 30.32
CA GLY A 59 22.11 1.93 30.92
C GLY A 59 23.13 2.65 31.81
N VAL A 60 24.33 2.10 31.98
CA VAL A 60 25.40 2.70 32.80
C VAL A 60 26.46 3.38 31.92
N ASN A 61 26.93 4.58 32.29
CA ASN A 61 28.03 5.24 31.57
C ASN A 61 29.33 4.45 31.73
N ARG A 62 30.11 4.33 30.65
CA ARG A 62 31.39 3.61 30.65
C ARG A 62 32.57 4.56 30.46
N TYR A 63 33.73 4.17 30.99
CA TYR A 63 34.92 5.00 31.01
C TYR A 63 36.16 4.20 30.58
N LEU A 64 36.94 4.78 29.65
CA LEU A 64 38.33 4.39 29.41
C LEU A 64 39.21 5.57 29.86
N ILE A 65 40.03 5.34 30.87
CA ILE A 65 40.88 6.36 31.49
C ILE A 65 42.34 6.00 31.23
N VAL A 66 43.05 6.87 30.51
CA VAL A 66 44.46 6.72 30.19
C VAL A 66 45.28 7.67 31.08
N GLY A 67 46.42 7.18 31.58
CA GLY A 67 47.30 7.90 32.52
C GLY A 67 47.14 7.45 33.97
N PHE A 68 46.45 6.33 34.23
CA PHE A 68 46.30 5.76 35.57
C PHE A 68 46.72 4.29 35.58
N SER A 69 47.53 3.91 36.57
CA SER A 69 47.90 2.52 36.81
C SER A 69 47.09 1.97 37.98
N GLU A 70 46.18 1.03 37.71
CA GLU A 70 45.36 0.38 38.74
C GLU A 70 46.22 -0.38 39.75
N THR A 71 47.24 -1.12 39.27
CA THR A 71 48.14 -1.92 40.13
C THR A 71 48.99 -1.05 41.06
N GLU A 72 49.44 0.11 40.59
CA GLU A 72 50.23 1.04 41.41
C GLU A 72 49.37 2.05 42.18
N ARG A 73 48.05 2.14 41.87
CA ARG A 73 47.13 3.19 42.29
C ARG A 73 47.73 4.60 42.16
N LYS A 74 48.39 4.87 41.03
CA LYS A 74 49.10 6.13 40.75
C LYS A 74 48.74 6.71 39.39
N ILE A 75 48.65 8.03 39.35
CA ILE A 75 48.50 8.82 38.12
C ILE A 75 49.89 9.03 37.51
N HIS A 76 50.00 8.75 36.21
CA HIS A 76 51.18 8.96 35.39
C HIS A 76 50.88 10.06 34.38
N SER A 77 51.73 11.10 34.32
CA SER A 77 51.53 12.22 33.40
C SER A 77 51.54 11.75 31.95
N LEU A 78 50.46 12.02 31.21
CA LEU A 78 50.47 11.92 29.75
C LEU A 78 51.00 13.21 29.14
N ASP A 79 52.13 13.14 28.44
CA ASP A 79 52.57 14.23 27.57
C ASP A 79 51.85 14.15 26.22
N LEU A 80 50.62 14.68 26.18
CA LEU A 80 49.80 14.74 24.96
C LEU A 80 50.44 15.61 23.86
N SER A 81 51.36 16.52 24.22
CA SER A 81 52.05 17.39 23.28
C SER A 81 53.07 16.65 22.41
N ALA A 82 53.53 15.48 22.87
CA ALA A 82 54.45 14.60 22.16
C ALA A 82 53.78 13.65 21.14
N ILE A 83 52.44 13.61 21.08
CA ILE A 83 51.68 12.76 20.16
C ILE A 83 50.86 13.66 19.22
N LYS A 84 51.30 13.81 17.96
CA LYS A 84 50.67 14.71 16.96
C LYS A 84 49.16 14.54 16.87
N LYS A 85 48.67 13.29 16.91
CA LYS A 85 47.24 12.97 16.74
C LYS A 85 46.36 13.41 17.92
N LEU A 86 46.92 13.55 19.13
CA LEU A 86 46.14 13.91 20.33
C LEU A 86 46.18 15.42 20.65
N LYS A 87 46.91 16.22 19.87
CA LYS A 87 46.94 17.68 20.01
C LYS A 87 45.57 18.33 19.75
N ASP A 88 44.80 17.76 18.83
CA ASP A 88 43.44 18.16 18.52
C ASP A 88 42.48 16.98 18.78
N LEU A 89 41.91 16.97 19.98
CA LEU A 89 40.97 15.91 20.39
C LEU A 89 39.69 15.90 19.56
N LYS A 90 39.27 17.03 18.99
CA LYS A 90 38.08 17.08 18.11
C LYS A 90 38.38 16.40 16.78
N ALA A 91 39.52 16.70 16.18
CA ALA A 91 39.97 16.03 14.96
C ALA A 91 40.20 14.53 15.20
N PHE A 92 40.82 14.16 16.34
CA PHE A 92 41.02 12.77 16.72
C PHE A 92 39.70 12.02 16.92
N LYS A 93 38.73 12.61 17.63
CA LYS A 93 37.39 12.04 17.81
C LYS A 93 36.74 11.76 16.45
N LYS A 94 36.82 12.71 15.51
CA LYS A 94 36.28 12.52 14.16
C LYS A 94 36.96 11.36 13.42
N GLU A 95 38.28 11.26 13.48
CA GLU A 95 39.02 10.13 12.88
C GLU A 95 38.62 8.79 13.51
N LEU A 96 38.51 8.74 14.85
CA LEU A 96 38.13 7.53 15.59
C LEU A 96 36.70 7.08 15.24
N ILE A 97 35.73 8.00 15.19
CA ILE A 97 34.34 7.67 14.83
C ILE A 97 34.27 7.10 13.41
N VAL A 98 34.93 7.73 12.43
CA VAL A 98 34.98 7.22 11.04
C VAL A 98 35.58 5.82 10.96
N LYS A 99 36.58 5.52 11.80
CA LYS A 99 37.18 4.19 11.88
C LYS A 99 36.24 3.17 12.54
N LEU A 100 35.48 3.57 13.56
CA LEU A 100 34.48 2.71 14.22
C LEU A 100 33.28 2.44 13.30
N GLU A 101 32.76 3.44 12.59
CA GLU A 101 31.67 3.27 11.61
C GLU A 101 32.00 2.26 10.51
N LYS A 102 33.26 2.23 10.07
CA LYS A 102 33.73 1.22 9.11
C LYS A 102 33.84 -0.17 9.73
N LEU A 103 33.99 -0.28 11.05
CA LEU A 103 34.31 -1.52 11.74
C LEU A 103 33.09 -2.20 12.37
N VAL A 104 32.12 -1.45 12.89
CA VAL A 104 30.98 -1.95 13.65
C VAL A 104 29.63 -1.49 13.12
N LYS A 105 28.59 -2.30 13.34
CA LYS A 105 27.19 -1.88 13.34
C LYS A 105 26.90 -1.16 14.66
N ASN A 106 26.18 -0.04 14.61
CA ASN A 106 25.85 0.80 15.77
C ASN A 106 27.08 1.35 16.53
N PRO A 107 27.91 2.19 15.90
CA PRO A 107 29.05 2.82 16.56
C PRO A 107 28.62 3.81 17.66
N PRO A 108 29.41 4.00 18.73
CA PRO A 108 29.11 4.94 19.81
C PRO A 108 29.35 6.40 19.38
N LEU A 109 28.42 6.98 18.62
CA LEU A 109 28.55 8.34 18.07
C LEU A 109 28.65 9.44 19.15
N ASN A 110 28.06 9.20 20.32
CA ASN A 110 28.02 10.13 21.45
C ASN A 110 29.23 10.02 22.39
N LEU A 111 30.31 9.35 21.98
CA LEU A 111 31.57 9.27 22.73
C LEU A 111 32.12 10.67 23.08
N GLU A 112 32.40 10.95 24.34
CA GLU A 112 33.12 12.17 24.77
C GLU A 112 34.60 11.85 25.00
N ILE A 113 35.49 12.74 24.54
CA ILE A 113 36.94 12.63 24.76
C ILE A 113 37.41 13.96 25.32
N GLU A 114 37.87 13.96 26.57
CA GLU A 114 38.34 15.16 27.26
C GLU A 114 39.60 14.84 28.06
N THR A 115 40.35 15.89 28.39
CA THR A 115 41.49 15.82 29.30
C THR A 115 41.10 16.38 30.65
N VAL A 116 41.42 15.66 31.72
CA VAL A 116 41.08 16.05 33.08
C VAL A 116 42.35 16.21 33.89
N LEU A 117 42.49 17.32 34.61
CA LEU A 117 43.62 17.60 35.48
C LEU A 117 43.30 17.15 36.91
N ILE A 118 44.03 16.15 37.42
CA ILE A 118 43.89 15.66 38.80
C ILE A 118 45.27 15.66 39.44
N GLU A 119 45.41 16.26 40.63
CA GLU A 119 46.68 16.34 41.37
C GLU A 119 47.86 16.93 40.57
N GLY A 120 47.57 17.85 39.64
CA GLY A 120 48.58 18.47 38.77
C GLY A 120 49.05 17.60 37.60
N GLN A 121 48.45 16.41 37.42
CA GLN A 121 48.72 15.48 36.32
C GLN A 121 47.55 15.42 35.35
N THR A 122 47.83 15.28 34.05
CA THR A 122 46.79 15.24 33.00
C THR A 122 46.42 13.80 32.65
N LEU A 123 45.14 13.47 32.76
CA LEU A 123 44.53 12.22 32.32
C LEU A 123 43.78 12.43 31.00
N LEU A 124 43.76 11.41 30.14
CA LEU A 124 42.91 11.38 28.95
C LEU A 124 41.73 10.45 29.21
N VAL A 125 40.52 10.98 29.08
CA VAL A 125 39.29 10.26 29.44
C VAL A 125 38.38 10.12 28.24
N PHE A 126 37.94 8.90 28.00
CA PHE A 126 36.88 8.54 27.07
C PHE A 126 35.64 8.19 27.89
N LYS A 127 34.58 8.98 27.78
CA LYS A 127 33.26 8.67 28.35
C LYS A 127 32.36 8.14 27.23
N ILE A 128 31.88 6.91 27.39
CA ILE A 128 30.96 6.26 26.47
C ILE A 128 29.59 6.23 27.16
N PRO A 129 28.64 7.11 26.78
CA PRO A 129 27.26 6.99 27.22
C PRO A 129 26.69 5.63 26.81
N SER A 130 25.77 5.07 27.59
CA SER A 130 25.23 3.77 27.25
C SER A 130 24.57 3.76 25.87
N PRO A 131 25.04 2.91 24.94
CA PRO A 131 24.35 2.72 23.66
C PRO A 131 22.91 2.22 23.89
N THR A 132 22.06 2.46 22.90
CA THR A 132 20.68 1.98 22.86
C THR A 132 20.52 0.66 22.09
N SER A 133 21.59 0.21 21.45
CA SER A 133 21.65 -1.03 20.69
C SER A 133 23.02 -1.67 20.87
N ILE A 134 23.07 -2.98 20.62
CA ILE A 134 24.31 -3.76 20.71
C ILE A 134 25.25 -3.38 19.56
N THR A 135 26.55 -3.28 19.86
CA THR A 135 27.60 -3.00 18.89
C THR A 135 28.20 -4.30 18.38
N GLU A 136 28.02 -4.59 17.09
CA GLU A 136 28.45 -5.83 16.43
C GLU A 136 29.54 -5.53 15.38
N LEU A 137 30.56 -6.38 15.23
CA LEU A 137 31.57 -6.20 14.19
C LEU A 137 30.98 -6.38 12.77
N LYS A 138 31.11 -5.36 11.91
CA LYS A 138 30.80 -5.44 10.48
C LYS A 138 31.96 -6.02 9.67
N ASN A 139 33.19 -5.69 10.06
CA ASN A 139 34.42 -6.11 9.41
C ASN A 139 35.36 -6.78 10.42
N GLU A 140 36.35 -7.51 9.90
CA GLU A 140 37.39 -8.16 10.69
C GLU A 140 38.21 -7.13 11.50
N LEU A 141 38.39 -7.40 12.80
CA LEU A 141 39.20 -6.58 13.71
C LEU A 141 40.52 -7.28 14.02
N GLN A 142 41.63 -6.73 13.53
CA GLN A 142 42.96 -7.20 13.81
C GLN A 142 43.59 -6.43 14.98
N THR A 143 43.92 -7.14 16.07
CA THR A 143 44.54 -6.58 17.28
C THR A 143 46.03 -6.99 17.35
N LYS A 144 46.73 -6.72 18.45
CA LYS A 144 48.12 -7.18 18.62
C LYS A 144 48.21 -8.69 18.75
N THR A 145 47.24 -9.31 19.43
CA THR A 145 47.31 -10.71 19.86
C THR A 145 46.36 -11.63 19.11
N ILE A 146 45.21 -11.12 18.65
CA ILE A 146 44.15 -11.91 18.01
C ILE A 146 43.51 -11.18 16.83
N THR A 147 42.88 -11.94 15.95
CA THR A 147 42.00 -11.40 14.91
C THR A 147 40.57 -11.88 15.13
N ILE A 148 39.62 -10.96 15.14
CA ILE A 148 38.21 -11.21 15.46
C ILE A 148 37.39 -11.03 14.18
N MET A 149 36.64 -12.07 13.79
CA MET A 149 35.84 -12.08 12.56
C MET A 149 34.63 -11.14 12.63
N SER A 150 34.12 -10.74 11.46
CA SER A 150 32.84 -10.04 11.33
C SER A 150 31.68 -10.86 11.91
N GLY A 151 30.65 -10.21 12.43
CA GLY A 151 29.48 -10.84 13.07
C GLY A 151 29.64 -11.10 14.56
N ILE A 152 30.85 -10.93 15.12
CA ILE A 152 31.12 -11.17 16.54
C ILE A 152 30.77 -9.95 17.39
N ILE A 153 30.10 -10.21 18.52
CA ILE A 153 29.86 -9.24 19.60
C ILE A 153 30.95 -9.42 20.64
N ILE A 154 31.71 -8.35 20.92
CA ILE A 154 32.76 -8.34 21.94
C ILE A 154 32.17 -7.81 23.24
N VAL A 155 32.32 -8.55 24.34
CA VAL A 155 31.85 -8.19 25.69
C VAL A 155 33.01 -8.12 26.67
N ARG A 156 32.82 -7.38 27.78
CA ARG A 156 33.82 -7.20 28.83
C ARG A 156 33.30 -7.62 30.20
N LYS A 157 33.81 -8.72 30.78
CA LYS A 157 33.40 -9.24 32.09
C LYS A 157 34.06 -8.58 33.32
N GLY A 158 35.27 -8.01 33.23
CA GLY A 158 36.01 -7.51 34.42
C GLY A 158 37.55 -7.64 34.35
N GLN A 159 38.21 -7.91 35.48
CA GLN A 159 39.65 -7.64 35.73
C GLN A 159 40.69 -8.63 35.15
N ASP A 160 40.32 -9.81 34.64
CA ASP A 160 41.31 -10.78 34.14
C ASP A 160 41.61 -10.62 32.64
N ALA A 161 42.78 -11.05 32.16
CA ALA A 161 43.19 -10.92 30.75
C ALA A 161 42.26 -11.64 29.73
N ASP A 162 41.40 -12.56 30.21
CA ASP A 162 40.33 -13.24 29.44
C ASP A 162 38.95 -12.53 29.56
N SER A 163 38.91 -11.32 30.11
CA SER A 163 37.67 -10.57 30.35
C SER A 163 37.03 -10.00 29.11
N VAL A 164 37.82 -9.68 28.07
CA VAL A 164 37.34 -9.19 26.79
C VAL A 164 37.31 -10.33 25.79
N ARG A 165 36.10 -10.80 25.45
CA ARG A 165 35.91 -11.95 24.56
C ARG A 165 34.65 -11.84 23.71
N ALA A 166 34.49 -12.77 22.77
CA ALA A 166 33.24 -12.97 22.06
C ALA A 166 32.12 -13.39 23.04
N ALA A 167 30.95 -12.78 22.90
CA ALA A 167 29.74 -13.21 23.59
C ALA A 167 29.29 -14.59 23.10
N SER A 168 28.84 -15.43 24.01
CA SER A 168 28.12 -16.67 23.64
C SER A 168 26.75 -16.35 23.04
N PRO A 169 26.09 -17.30 22.33
CA PRO A 169 24.73 -17.10 21.82
C PRO A 169 23.71 -16.76 22.91
N GLU A 170 23.84 -17.37 24.11
CA GLU A 170 22.97 -17.05 25.24
C GLU A 170 23.20 -15.62 25.74
N GLU A 171 24.47 -15.22 25.92
CA GLU A 171 24.82 -13.87 26.36
C GLU A 171 24.41 -12.81 25.34
N THR A 172 24.51 -13.13 24.05
CA THR A 172 24.07 -12.28 22.94
C THR A 172 22.56 -12.04 23.03
N SER A 173 21.78 -13.10 23.21
CA SER A 173 20.33 -13.02 23.30
C SER A 173 19.89 -12.20 24.53
N GLU A 174 20.56 -12.38 25.66
CA GLU A 174 20.26 -11.65 26.88
C GLU A 174 20.67 -10.17 26.80
N LEU A 175 21.82 -9.86 26.20
CA LEU A 175 22.21 -8.47 25.94
C LEU A 175 21.22 -7.80 24.99
N ILE A 176 20.81 -8.45 23.90
CA ILE A 176 19.78 -7.91 22.99
C ILE A 176 18.50 -7.59 23.76
N ALA A 177 18.04 -8.50 24.64
CA ALA A 177 16.86 -8.26 25.47
C ALA A 177 17.05 -7.07 26.44
N GLN A 178 18.21 -6.93 27.07
CA GLN A 178 18.51 -5.81 27.97
C GLN A 178 18.59 -4.48 27.24
N PHE A 179 19.25 -4.42 26.08
CA PHE A 179 19.29 -3.21 25.25
C PHE A 179 17.89 -2.85 24.73
N SER A 180 17.07 -3.83 24.34
CA SER A 180 15.67 -3.59 23.96
C SER A 180 14.86 -3.05 25.14
N SER A 181 14.96 -3.65 26.33
CA SER A 181 14.25 -3.17 27.52
C SER A 181 14.72 -1.78 27.97
N TYR A 182 16.01 -1.48 27.85
CA TYR A 182 16.56 -0.15 28.14
C TYR A 182 16.05 0.88 27.13
N LYS A 183 15.99 0.51 25.84
CA LYS A 183 15.39 1.33 24.78
C LYS A 183 13.91 1.62 25.07
N ASP A 184 13.14 0.63 25.49
CA ASP A 184 11.73 0.78 25.86
C ASP A 184 11.55 1.64 27.14
N ALA A 185 12.44 1.49 28.12
CA ALA A 185 12.42 2.30 29.33
C ALA A 185 12.74 3.77 29.03
N LEU A 186 13.69 4.05 28.13
CA LEU A 186 13.97 5.38 27.62
C LEU A 186 12.78 5.95 26.84
N ALA A 187 12.07 5.11 26.07
CA ALA A 187 10.87 5.51 25.32
C ALA A 187 9.67 5.85 26.23
N LYS A 188 9.52 5.15 27.36
CA LYS A 188 8.43 5.40 28.34
C LYS A 188 8.70 6.60 29.24
N GLN A 189 9.93 7.08 29.32
CA GLN A 189 10.22 8.35 29.98
C GLN A 189 9.74 9.48 29.06
N LYS A 190 8.51 9.95 29.27
CA LYS A 190 8.15 11.32 28.84
C LYS A 190 9.25 12.24 29.34
N PRO A 191 9.76 13.19 28.51
CA PRO A 191 10.71 14.16 29.01
C PRO A 191 10.08 14.79 30.25
N LYS A 192 10.73 14.63 31.41
CA LYS A 192 10.40 15.45 32.57
C LYS A 192 10.62 16.89 32.10
N GLN A 193 9.54 17.60 31.81
CA GLN A 193 9.52 19.05 31.98
C GLN A 193 10.01 19.32 33.41
N ASP A 194 10.94 20.26 33.55
CA ASP A 194 11.67 20.64 34.78
C ASP A 194 13.10 20.09 34.99
N ALA A 195 13.92 20.03 33.94
CA ALA A 195 15.36 20.21 34.14
C ALA A 195 15.74 21.67 33.84
N LYS A 196 16.20 22.41 34.86
CA LYS A 196 16.89 23.70 34.71
C LYS A 196 17.97 23.57 33.63
N ARG A 197 17.72 24.11 32.43
CA ARG A 197 18.58 23.95 31.26
C ARG A 197 19.41 25.19 31.00
N ASP A 198 20.67 24.96 30.67
CA ASP A 198 21.62 26.00 30.32
C ASP A 198 21.40 26.47 28.88
N ARG A 199 20.84 27.68 28.72
CA ARG A 199 20.67 28.35 27.42
C ARG A 199 21.71 29.45 27.23
N SER A 200 22.05 29.75 25.97
CA SER A 200 23.00 30.81 25.61
C SER A 200 22.55 31.60 24.39
N ILE A 201 22.94 32.87 24.31
CA ILE A 201 22.73 33.72 23.11
C ILE A 201 23.96 33.77 22.20
N LYS A 202 25.01 32.99 22.49
CA LYS A 202 26.28 33.04 21.78
C LYS A 202 26.13 32.99 20.25
N ASN A 203 25.38 32.02 19.74
CA ASN A 203 25.18 31.87 18.29
C ASN A 203 24.47 33.09 17.67
N THR A 204 23.55 33.72 18.41
CA THR A 204 22.85 34.94 17.97
C THR A 204 23.83 36.12 17.87
N VAL A 205 24.74 36.25 18.84
CA VAL A 205 25.76 37.30 18.85
C VAL A 205 26.81 37.06 17.77
N ASP A 206 27.30 35.83 17.62
CA ASP A 206 28.28 35.46 16.60
C ASP A 206 27.73 35.77 15.19
N LEU A 207 26.49 35.38 14.89
CA LEU A 207 25.84 35.70 13.61
C LEU A 207 25.58 37.21 13.42
N TYR A 208 25.31 37.95 14.49
CA TYR A 208 25.20 39.41 14.43
C TYR A 208 26.54 40.06 14.08
N ILE A 209 27.65 39.54 14.60
CA ILE A 209 29.02 39.99 14.26
C ILE A 209 29.33 39.67 12.81
N ASP A 210 29.04 38.45 12.33
CA ASP A 210 29.29 38.04 10.95
C ASP A 210 28.57 38.93 9.94
N LYS A 211 27.33 39.32 10.26
CA LYS A 211 26.54 40.28 9.48
C LYS A 211 27.10 41.69 9.52
N ASN A 212 27.75 42.07 10.63
CA ASN A 212 28.31 43.39 10.89
C ASN A 212 29.85 43.32 11.02
N ARG A 213 30.54 43.07 9.90
CA ARG A 213 32.00 42.80 9.78
C ARG A 213 32.98 43.78 10.48
N SER A 214 32.49 44.89 11.00
CA SER A 214 33.30 45.87 11.75
C SER A 214 33.28 45.66 13.27
N LEU A 215 32.50 44.69 13.75
CA LEU A 215 32.38 44.35 15.17
C LEU A 215 33.31 43.19 15.54
N SER A 216 33.81 43.19 16.77
CA SER A 216 34.51 42.05 17.38
C SER A 216 34.20 41.96 18.87
N ILE A 217 34.34 40.77 19.45
CA ILE A 217 34.17 40.55 20.90
C ILE A 217 35.38 41.12 21.63
N ASP A 218 35.14 41.84 22.72
CA ASP A 218 36.19 42.39 23.60
C ASP A 218 36.87 41.31 24.46
N GLU A 219 38.13 41.51 24.79
CA GLU A 219 38.87 40.62 25.69
C GLU A 219 38.19 40.56 27.07
N GLY A 220 38.05 39.35 27.62
CA GLY A 220 37.38 39.10 28.89
C GLY A 220 35.86 38.92 28.80
N TYR A 221 35.29 38.91 27.59
CA TYR A 221 33.88 38.61 27.32
C TYR A 221 33.74 37.36 26.41
N PRO A 222 32.62 36.59 26.48
CA PRO A 222 31.46 36.81 27.33
C PRO A 222 31.70 36.52 28.81
N VAL A 223 30.99 37.26 29.66
CA VAL A 223 30.88 36.95 31.09
C VAL A 223 29.59 36.17 31.30
N ILE A 224 29.70 34.92 31.74
CA ILE A 224 28.58 34.00 31.95
C ILE A 224 28.43 33.75 33.45
N VAL A 225 27.24 33.99 33.99
CA VAL A 225 26.92 33.75 35.41
C VAL A 225 25.65 32.91 35.50
N LYS A 226 25.76 31.75 36.16
CA LYS A 226 24.69 30.75 36.29
C LYS A 226 24.50 30.33 37.75
N ASP A 227 24.06 31.24 38.59
CA ASP A 227 23.69 30.94 39.98
C ASP A 227 22.19 30.60 40.07
N TRP A 228 21.90 29.29 40.00
CA TRP A 228 20.55 28.74 40.11
C TRP A 228 19.99 28.75 41.54
N GLY A 229 20.82 29.01 42.56
CA GLY A 229 20.40 29.12 43.95
C GLY A 229 19.83 30.51 44.25
N GLU A 230 20.52 31.54 43.76
CA GLU A 230 20.08 32.93 43.91
C GLU A 230 19.20 33.44 42.74
N ASN A 231 18.99 32.61 41.71
CA ASN A 231 18.35 32.94 40.44
C ASN A 231 19.05 34.11 39.72
N ILE A 232 20.38 34.16 39.75
CA ILE A 232 21.20 35.13 39.01
C ILE A 232 21.76 34.39 37.79
N LEU A 233 21.03 34.50 36.67
CA LEU A 233 21.28 33.74 35.44
C LEU A 233 21.35 34.72 34.26
N PHE A 234 22.56 34.99 33.76
CA PHE A 234 22.75 35.93 32.65
C PHE A 234 24.05 35.69 31.87
N GLU A 235 24.11 36.22 30.65
CA GLU A 235 25.32 36.30 29.83
C GLU A 235 25.51 37.74 29.34
N VAL A 236 26.74 38.27 29.45
CA VAL A 236 27.10 39.58 28.91
C VAL A 236 28.15 39.41 27.83
N PHE A 237 27.88 39.95 26.65
CA PHE A 237 28.85 40.10 25.57
C PHE A 237 29.12 41.59 25.37
N LYS A 238 30.39 41.93 25.13
CA LYS A 238 30.82 43.29 24.82
C LYS A 238 31.41 43.30 23.42
N LEU A 239 30.81 44.09 22.53
CA LEU A 239 31.25 44.26 21.15
C LEU A 239 31.94 45.61 20.99
N LYS A 240 33.13 45.59 20.37
CA LYS A 240 33.91 46.78 20.04
C LYS A 240 33.85 47.08 18.54
N GLN A 241 33.89 48.37 18.22
CA GLN A 241 34.06 48.90 16.87
C GLN A 241 35.12 50.01 16.93
N GLN A 242 35.96 50.15 15.90
CA GLN A 242 37.14 51.04 15.96
C GLN A 242 36.85 52.52 16.28
N PHE A 243 35.61 53.01 16.13
CA PHE A 243 35.26 54.43 16.32
C PHE A 243 33.89 54.68 16.98
N SER A 244 33.31 53.67 17.63
CA SER A 244 31.99 53.76 18.29
C SER A 244 32.07 53.32 19.74
N PRO A 245 31.19 53.83 20.63
CA PRO A 245 31.05 53.28 21.97
C PRO A 245 30.73 51.78 21.91
N PRO A 246 31.18 50.99 22.90
CA PRO A 246 30.94 49.56 22.92
C PRO A 246 29.44 49.26 22.99
N THR A 247 29.02 48.17 22.34
CA THR A 247 27.66 47.65 22.43
C THR A 247 27.65 46.41 23.29
N TYR A 248 26.74 46.36 24.27
CA TYR A 248 26.58 45.24 25.17
C TYR A 248 25.34 44.43 24.79
N PHE A 249 25.50 43.12 24.60
CA PHE A 249 24.40 42.17 24.55
C PHE A 249 24.27 41.52 25.92
N LEU A 250 23.13 41.72 26.57
CA LEU A 250 22.81 41.13 27.86
C LEU A 250 21.67 40.13 27.69
N TYR A 251 21.97 38.85 27.88
CA TYR A 251 20.95 37.81 28.00
C TYR A 251 20.52 37.66 29.45
N ILE A 252 19.21 37.67 29.69
CA ILE A 252 18.61 37.40 31.02
C ILE A 252 17.65 36.22 30.89
N HIS A 253 17.98 35.12 31.56
CA HIS A 253 17.16 33.90 31.54
C HIS A 253 15.75 34.18 32.09
N GLU A 254 14.75 33.45 31.59
CA GLU A 254 13.36 33.57 32.02
C GLU A 254 13.16 33.45 33.54
N HIS A 255 13.91 32.55 34.19
CA HIS A 255 13.89 32.30 35.64
C HIS A 255 14.77 33.26 36.46
N ALA A 256 15.51 34.16 35.81
CA ALA A 256 16.39 35.08 36.53
C ALA A 256 15.58 36.12 37.35
N ALA A 257 16.00 36.34 38.59
CA ALA A 257 15.47 37.39 39.45
C ALA A 257 16.01 38.76 39.00
N GLN A 258 15.22 39.49 38.21
CA GLN A 258 15.61 40.74 37.54
C GLN A 258 16.30 41.77 38.47
N ASN A 259 15.80 41.93 39.71
CA ASN A 259 16.39 42.86 40.67
C ASN A 259 17.77 42.43 41.15
N LYS A 260 17.92 41.16 41.56
CA LYS A 260 19.19 40.58 42.01
C LYS A 260 20.23 40.57 40.89
N THR A 261 19.82 40.20 39.68
CA THR A 261 20.67 40.21 38.49
C THR A 261 21.17 41.61 38.17
N TYR A 262 20.29 42.62 38.20
CA TYR A 262 20.69 44.02 37.99
C TYR A 262 21.70 44.50 39.04
N GLU A 263 21.45 44.23 40.32
CA GLU A 263 22.35 44.60 41.41
C GLU A 263 23.71 43.92 41.28
N TYR A 264 23.73 42.64 40.88
CA TYR A 264 24.96 41.90 40.61
C TYR A 264 25.78 42.52 39.48
N ILE A 265 25.13 42.85 38.35
CA ILE A 265 25.77 43.48 37.19
C ILE A 265 26.38 44.84 37.56
N GLN A 266 25.66 45.66 38.33
CA GLN A 266 26.13 46.97 38.79
C GLN A 266 27.29 46.84 39.79
N LYS A 267 27.18 45.94 40.77
CA LYS A 267 28.21 45.70 41.79
C LYS A 267 29.54 45.26 41.16
N ASN A 268 29.48 44.40 40.15
CA ASN A 268 30.65 43.87 39.46
C ASN A 268 31.10 44.73 38.26
N LYS A 269 30.43 45.85 37.98
CA LYS A 269 30.75 46.79 36.88
C LYS A 269 30.89 46.11 35.51
N LEU A 270 29.98 45.17 35.22
CA LEU A 270 30.02 44.38 33.98
C LEU A 270 29.53 45.13 32.74
N ILE A 271 28.87 46.29 32.93
CA ILE A 271 28.36 47.14 31.84
C ILE A 271 28.73 48.59 32.14
N GLU A 272 29.25 49.30 31.13
CA GLU A 272 29.64 50.71 31.21
C GLU A 272 28.42 51.65 31.17
N THR A 273 28.46 52.75 31.94
CA THR A 273 27.30 53.62 32.23
C THR A 273 26.73 54.38 31.02
N ASN A 274 27.49 54.52 29.93
CA ASN A 274 27.12 55.25 28.71
C ASN A 274 27.16 54.39 27.43
N ALA A 275 27.12 53.06 27.58
CA ALA A 275 27.20 52.14 26.46
C ALA A 275 25.81 51.73 25.94
N THR A 276 25.72 51.37 24.66
CA THR A 276 24.49 50.83 24.06
C THR A 276 24.22 49.45 24.63
N GLN A 277 23.00 49.19 25.13
CA GLN A 277 22.62 47.92 25.74
C GLN A 277 21.46 47.29 24.99
N ILE A 278 21.68 46.12 24.40
CA ILE A 278 20.67 45.26 23.80
C ILE A 278 20.40 44.12 24.77
N ILE A 279 19.16 44.01 25.25
CA ILE A 279 18.77 42.98 26.20
C ILE A 279 17.95 41.93 25.47
N LEU A 280 18.37 40.68 25.60
CA LEU A 280 17.69 39.51 25.07
C LEU A 280 17.13 38.68 26.23
N THR A 281 15.91 38.17 26.07
CA THR A 281 15.29 37.23 27.02
C THR A 281 14.41 36.26 26.25
N GLU A 282 14.07 35.12 26.83
CA GLU A 282 13.16 34.16 26.21
C GLU A 282 11.73 34.66 26.28
N ARG A 283 10.91 34.25 25.31
CA ARG A 283 9.46 34.47 25.33
C ARG A 283 8.84 33.46 26.31
N PRO A 284 8.32 33.88 27.48
CA PRO A 284 7.82 32.96 28.50
C PRO A 284 6.53 32.26 28.04
N LEU A 285 6.36 30.98 28.35
CA LEU A 285 5.19 30.20 27.92
C LEU A 285 3.94 30.47 28.79
N ASP A 286 4.12 30.76 30.08
CA ASP A 286 3.01 30.81 31.07
C ASP A 286 2.52 32.24 31.42
N LEU A 287 3.06 33.28 30.79
CA LEU A 287 2.73 34.67 31.13
C LEU A 287 1.54 35.18 30.31
N LYS A 288 0.43 35.49 31.00
CA LYS A 288 -0.76 36.14 30.41
C LYS A 288 -0.49 37.49 29.73
N ASP A 289 0.61 38.15 30.08
CA ASP A 289 1.03 39.44 29.49
C ASP A 289 2.54 39.42 29.20
N LEU A 290 2.88 39.05 27.97
CA LEU A 290 4.24 38.94 27.45
C LEU A 290 4.97 40.29 27.45
N GLU A 291 4.27 41.40 27.20
CA GLU A 291 4.85 42.74 27.10
C GLU A 291 5.26 43.31 28.45
N ARG A 292 4.62 42.85 29.53
CA ARG A 292 4.99 43.24 30.89
C ARG A 292 6.45 42.90 31.22
N ARG A 293 6.97 41.76 30.76
CA ARG A 293 8.37 41.38 30.98
C ARG A 293 9.33 42.35 30.30
N LYS A 294 9.09 42.67 29.02
CA LYS A 294 9.88 43.66 28.27
C LYS A 294 9.81 45.03 28.94
N THR A 295 8.62 45.46 29.34
CA THR A 295 8.40 46.75 30.04
C THR A 295 9.21 46.85 31.33
N ASN A 296 9.22 45.79 32.15
CA ASN A 296 10.00 45.75 33.39
C ASN A 296 11.50 45.84 33.14
N LEU A 297 12.01 45.09 32.16
CA LEU A 297 13.42 45.13 31.78
C LEU A 297 13.82 46.49 31.20
N LYS A 298 12.99 47.10 30.34
CA LYS A 298 13.19 48.45 29.81
C LYS A 298 13.31 49.48 30.93
N ALA A 299 12.36 49.46 31.87
CA ALA A 299 12.35 50.38 33.01
C ALA A 299 13.57 50.19 33.93
N ARG A 300 13.99 48.94 34.17
CA ARG A 300 15.08 48.62 35.11
C ARG A 300 16.46 48.96 34.54
N PHE A 301 16.72 48.57 33.29
CA PHE A 301 18.01 48.78 32.63
C PHE A 301 18.09 50.10 31.86
N LYS A 302 16.98 50.85 31.76
CA LYS A 302 16.90 52.16 31.09
C LYS A 302 17.34 52.11 29.63
N THR A 303 16.92 51.06 28.92
CA THR A 303 17.15 50.89 27.48
C THR A 303 15.84 50.52 26.80
N ASP A 304 15.61 51.05 25.60
CA ASP A 304 14.45 50.68 24.78
C ASP A 304 14.70 49.39 23.96
N HIS A 305 15.96 48.96 23.87
CA HIS A 305 16.39 47.80 23.08
C HIS A 305 16.26 46.49 23.88
N VAL A 306 15.02 46.11 24.20
CA VAL A 306 14.70 44.84 24.84
C VAL A 306 13.87 44.00 23.90
N PHE A 307 14.38 42.81 23.55
CA PHE A 307 13.77 41.90 22.60
C PHE A 307 13.64 40.51 23.18
N PHE A 308 12.66 39.76 22.68
CA PHE A 308 12.75 38.31 22.77
C PHE A 308 13.79 37.79 21.75
N ILE A 309 14.42 36.66 22.04
CA ILE A 309 15.49 36.11 21.19
C ILE A 309 15.00 35.81 19.76
N ASP A 310 13.81 35.21 19.64
CA ASP A 310 13.09 34.98 18.38
C ASP A 310 12.81 36.30 17.64
N GLU A 311 12.30 37.31 18.36
CA GLU A 311 12.02 38.65 17.80
C GLU A 311 13.30 39.33 17.27
N PHE A 312 14.40 39.26 18.03
CA PHE A 312 15.67 39.84 17.64
C PHE A 312 16.26 39.15 16.41
N GLY A 313 16.26 37.80 16.42
CA GLY A 313 16.75 36.99 15.32
C GLY A 313 16.00 37.27 14.02
N TYR A 314 14.67 37.28 14.08
CA TYR A 314 13.84 37.59 12.92
C TYR A 314 14.16 38.99 12.37
N LYS A 315 14.08 40.02 13.20
CA LYS A 315 14.25 41.42 12.75
C LYS A 315 15.65 41.75 12.25
N ASN A 316 16.69 41.21 12.88
CA ASN A 316 18.07 41.67 12.64
C ASN A 316 18.93 40.67 11.87
N LEU A 317 18.64 39.36 11.95
CA LEU A 317 19.52 38.33 11.40
C LEU A 317 18.97 37.74 10.11
N TYR A 318 17.75 37.20 10.11
CA TYR A 318 17.32 36.28 9.04
C TYR A 318 15.98 36.55 8.34
N SER A 319 15.21 37.59 8.69
CA SER A 319 13.98 37.93 7.95
C SER A 319 14.21 38.16 6.45
N GLU A 320 15.34 38.77 6.06
CA GLU A 320 15.68 39.00 4.65
C GLU A 320 15.96 37.72 3.85
N HIS A 321 16.15 36.58 4.52
CA HIS A 321 16.38 35.27 3.91
C HIS A 321 15.08 34.45 3.78
N MET A 322 14.00 34.88 4.44
CA MET A 322 12.71 34.20 4.37
C MET A 322 11.97 34.58 3.10
N LEU A 323 11.41 33.57 2.42
CA LEU A 323 10.56 33.77 1.25
C LEU A 323 9.12 34.03 1.71
N GLU A 324 8.41 34.85 0.94
CA GLU A 324 6.98 35.06 1.14
C GLU A 324 6.21 33.75 0.92
N TYR A 325 5.41 33.35 1.90
CA TYR A 325 4.55 32.19 1.79
C TYR A 325 3.25 32.55 1.06
N ARG A 326 2.85 31.70 0.10
CA ARG A 326 1.57 31.82 -0.59
C ARG A 326 0.67 30.65 -0.18
N PRO A 327 -0.48 30.92 0.46
CA PRO A 327 -1.41 29.87 0.85
C PRO A 327 -1.86 29.03 -0.35
N TYR A 328 -1.96 27.72 -0.15
CA TYR A 328 -2.36 26.77 -1.19
C TYR A 328 -3.85 26.86 -1.52
N ARG A 329 -4.70 27.10 -0.50
CA ARG A 329 -6.16 27.17 -0.59
C ARG A 329 -6.74 25.95 -1.34
N VAL A 330 -6.45 24.75 -0.84
CA VAL A 330 -6.87 23.49 -1.47
C VAL A 330 -8.40 23.45 -1.62
N GLU A 331 -8.88 23.44 -2.86
CA GLU A 331 -10.29 23.28 -3.17
C GLU A 331 -10.79 21.90 -2.73
N ASN A 332 -12.02 21.83 -2.22
CA ASN A 332 -12.68 20.57 -1.86
C ASN A 332 -11.97 19.71 -0.78
N TYR A 333 -11.16 20.33 0.08
CA TYR A 333 -10.50 19.63 1.19
C TYR A 333 -11.52 18.95 2.11
N VAL A 334 -11.27 17.67 2.42
CA VAL A 334 -11.98 16.89 3.43
C VAL A 334 -10.98 16.45 4.49
N GLU A 335 -11.32 16.70 5.75
CA GLU A 335 -10.47 16.40 6.88
C GLU A 335 -10.45 14.90 7.16
N GLY A 336 -9.27 14.29 7.00
CA GLY A 336 -9.03 12.87 7.26
C GLY A 336 -8.86 12.54 8.74
N ILE A 337 -8.97 11.26 9.05
CA ILE A 337 -8.75 10.71 10.38
C ILE A 337 -7.31 10.23 10.49
N ALA A 338 -6.68 10.49 11.63
CA ALA A 338 -5.36 9.98 11.97
C ALA A 338 -5.45 8.95 13.10
N ASP A 339 -4.74 7.83 12.90
CA ASP A 339 -4.37 6.90 13.96
C ASP A 339 -3.04 7.35 14.59
N ILE A 340 -3.02 7.43 15.92
CA ILE A 340 -1.91 7.94 16.74
C ILE A 340 -1.35 6.80 17.62
N GLY A 341 -1.83 5.57 17.44
CA GLY A 341 -1.49 4.40 18.25
C GLY A 341 -2.42 4.25 19.46
N GLY A 342 -3.28 3.22 19.43
CA GLY A 342 -4.30 2.94 20.44
C GLY A 342 -5.72 2.94 19.84
N ASP A 343 -6.77 3.00 20.67
CA ASP A 343 -8.17 3.10 20.22
C ASP A 343 -8.63 4.55 19.93
N ASP A 344 -7.76 5.55 20.14
CA ASP A 344 -8.11 6.98 20.03
C ASP A 344 -7.93 7.51 18.59
N LYS A 345 -9.03 7.57 17.83
CA LYS A 345 -9.09 8.23 16.52
C LYS A 345 -9.40 9.73 16.67
N LYS A 346 -8.57 10.60 16.07
CA LYS A 346 -8.85 12.05 16.00
C LYS A 346 -8.68 12.58 14.58
N LYS A 347 -9.18 13.80 14.38
CA LYS A 347 -8.92 14.59 13.19
C LYS A 347 -7.43 14.88 13.05
N ALA A 348 -6.90 14.70 11.85
CA ALA A 348 -5.47 14.82 11.61
C ALA A 348 -4.95 16.27 11.77
N LEU A 349 -5.77 17.28 11.42
CA LEU A 349 -5.37 18.68 11.53
C LEU A 349 -5.24 19.12 12.99
N ASP A 350 -6.21 18.77 13.83
CA ASP A 350 -6.18 19.06 15.28
C ASP A 350 -4.89 18.54 15.93
N GLN A 351 -4.44 17.33 15.56
CA GLN A 351 -3.19 16.75 16.06
C GLN A 351 -1.95 17.51 15.62
N LEU A 352 -1.89 17.97 14.36
CA LEU A 352 -0.79 18.79 13.87
C LEU A 352 -0.76 20.15 14.58
N THR A 353 -1.92 20.73 14.87
CA THR A 353 -2.03 21.97 15.65
C THR A 353 -1.55 21.76 17.09
N ASP A 354 -2.01 20.71 17.77
CA ASP A 354 -1.56 20.35 19.13
C ASP A 354 -0.03 20.15 19.18
N TRP A 355 0.53 19.46 18.19
CA TRP A 355 1.97 19.29 18.05
C TRP A 355 2.70 20.61 17.79
N TYR A 356 2.18 21.48 16.94
CA TYR A 356 2.79 22.76 16.61
C TYR A 356 2.92 23.67 17.83
N GLU A 357 1.95 23.62 18.74
CA GLU A 357 1.96 24.37 19.99
C GLU A 357 2.88 23.76 21.07
N SER A 358 3.26 22.49 20.93
CA SER A 358 4.16 21.81 21.89
C SER A 358 5.60 22.36 21.88
N VAL A 359 6.32 22.22 22.99
CA VAL A 359 7.72 22.66 23.15
C VAL A 359 8.63 21.44 23.29
N SER A 360 9.89 21.56 22.83
CA SER A 360 10.88 20.46 22.86
C SER A 360 10.47 19.23 22.04
N ASN A 361 9.64 19.44 21.03
CA ASN A 361 9.15 18.40 20.14
C ASN A 361 9.39 18.82 18.67
N PRO A 362 10.57 18.49 18.14
CA PRO A 362 11.09 19.12 16.93
C PRO A 362 10.55 18.52 15.63
N LEU A 363 10.06 17.27 15.67
CA LEU A 363 9.80 16.48 14.48
C LEU A 363 8.45 15.76 14.58
N MET A 364 7.61 15.97 13.56
CA MET A 364 6.37 15.25 13.33
C MET A 364 6.45 14.48 12.02
N VAL A 365 6.02 13.22 12.03
CA VAL A 365 6.02 12.36 10.84
C VAL A 365 4.60 11.98 10.48
N ILE A 366 4.21 12.29 9.25
CA ILE A 366 2.92 11.92 8.69
C ILE A 366 3.13 10.73 7.76
N LYS A 367 2.54 9.60 8.16
CA LYS A 367 2.58 8.33 7.45
C LYS A 367 1.23 8.05 6.80
N GLY A 368 1.26 7.18 5.82
CA GLY A 368 0.12 6.67 5.08
C GLY A 368 0.58 6.17 3.71
N PHE A 369 -0.13 5.22 3.11
CA PHE A 369 0.22 4.71 1.78
C PHE A 369 0.09 5.79 0.68
N GLY A 370 0.52 5.47 -0.54
CA GLY A 370 0.46 6.40 -1.67
C GLY A 370 -0.99 6.78 -2.01
N GLY A 371 -1.28 8.08 -2.13
CA GLY A 371 -2.61 8.58 -2.52
C GLY A 371 -3.59 8.82 -1.37
N ILE A 372 -3.16 8.64 -0.12
CA ILE A 372 -4.00 8.82 1.09
C ILE A 372 -4.24 10.28 1.51
N GLY A 373 -3.52 11.24 0.91
CA GLY A 373 -3.71 12.68 1.20
C GLY A 373 -2.71 13.33 2.17
N LYS A 374 -1.54 12.73 2.42
CA LYS A 374 -0.47 13.31 3.27
C LYS A 374 -0.10 14.75 2.87
N THR A 375 0.29 14.95 1.62
CA THR A 375 0.63 16.27 1.06
C THR A 375 -0.53 17.26 1.21
N THR A 376 -1.76 16.81 0.97
CA THR A 376 -2.97 17.63 1.06
C THR A 376 -3.22 18.09 2.50
N LEU A 377 -3.07 17.20 3.48
CA LEU A 377 -3.15 17.54 4.90
C LEU A 377 -2.10 18.59 5.28
N VAL A 378 -0.84 18.40 4.86
CA VAL A 378 0.23 19.35 5.20
C VAL A 378 -0.03 20.72 4.60
N LYS A 379 -0.46 20.80 3.34
CA LYS A 379 -0.82 22.07 2.71
C LYS A 379 -1.91 22.80 3.49
N GLN A 380 -2.94 22.08 3.93
CA GLN A 380 -4.00 22.65 4.77
C GLN A 380 -3.49 23.12 6.14
N PHE A 381 -2.60 22.34 6.75
CA PHE A 381 -1.94 22.72 8.00
C PHE A 381 -1.11 24.00 7.86
N LEU A 382 -0.31 24.11 6.79
CA LEU A 382 0.48 25.32 6.54
C LEU A 382 -0.38 26.57 6.32
N ASP A 383 -1.48 26.44 5.58
CA ASP A 383 -2.46 27.53 5.44
C ASP A 383 -3.03 27.95 6.81
N SER A 384 -3.32 26.99 7.69
CA SER A 384 -3.81 27.29 9.05
C SER A 384 -2.77 27.99 9.93
N VAL A 385 -1.49 27.64 9.80
CA VAL A 385 -0.39 28.29 10.51
C VAL A 385 -0.21 29.73 10.02
N TYR A 386 -0.27 29.94 8.70
CA TYR A 386 -0.18 31.27 8.10
C TYR A 386 -1.37 32.15 8.47
N ASP A 387 -2.59 31.63 8.42
CA ASP A 387 -3.81 32.37 8.80
C ASP A 387 -3.80 32.76 10.30
N ALA A 388 -3.13 31.97 11.16
CA ALA A 388 -2.93 32.28 12.57
C ALA A 388 -1.80 33.30 12.82
N ASN A 389 -0.74 33.26 12.00
CA ASN A 389 0.43 34.14 12.09
C ASN A 389 1.08 34.36 10.72
N GLU A 390 0.76 35.48 10.07
CA GLU A 390 1.30 35.84 8.75
C GLU A 390 2.83 36.04 8.75
N ASP A 391 3.42 36.35 9.91
CA ASP A 391 4.87 36.53 10.08
C ASP A 391 5.63 35.19 10.25
N ALA A 392 4.92 34.06 10.32
CA ALA A 392 5.54 32.74 10.43
C ALA A 392 6.30 32.39 9.13
N GLY A 393 7.60 32.13 9.25
CA GLY A 393 8.38 31.60 8.14
C GLY A 393 7.94 30.17 7.82
N ILE A 394 7.60 29.89 6.57
CA ILE A 394 7.22 28.55 6.10
C ILE A 394 8.12 28.16 4.93
N LEU A 395 8.81 27.03 5.07
CA LEU A 395 9.63 26.43 4.02
C LEU A 395 9.07 25.05 3.65
N PHE A 396 8.36 24.99 2.52
CA PHE A 396 7.86 23.75 1.94
C PHE A 396 8.82 23.22 0.88
N ILE A 397 9.33 22.00 1.07
CA ILE A 397 10.23 21.31 0.16
C ILE A 397 9.55 20.05 -0.36
N ASP A 398 9.21 20.05 -1.65
CA ASP A 398 8.78 18.85 -2.37
C ASP A 398 10.01 18.03 -2.77
N SER A 399 10.16 16.86 -2.17
CA SER A 399 11.29 15.96 -2.43
C SER A 399 11.34 15.51 -3.88
N ASN A 400 10.19 15.35 -4.55
CA ASN A 400 10.13 14.95 -5.96
C ASN A 400 10.81 15.98 -6.85
N GLU A 401 10.61 17.25 -6.51
CA GLU A 401 11.18 18.32 -7.29
C GLU A 401 12.71 18.30 -7.17
N ILE A 402 13.24 18.14 -5.96
CA ILE A 402 14.67 18.38 -5.71
C ILE A 402 15.55 17.14 -5.80
N VAL A 403 14.98 15.94 -6.00
CA VAL A 403 15.72 14.68 -5.90
C VAL A 403 16.91 14.58 -6.86
N ASP A 404 16.79 15.11 -8.08
CA ASP A 404 17.88 15.11 -9.05
C ASP A 404 19.07 15.99 -8.60
N GLU A 405 18.77 17.12 -7.93
CA GLU A 405 19.79 17.98 -7.34
C GLU A 405 20.42 17.34 -6.09
N LEU A 406 19.62 16.65 -5.27
CA LEU A 406 20.13 15.85 -4.14
C LEU A 406 21.08 14.75 -4.62
N ILE A 407 20.77 14.06 -5.71
CA ILE A 407 21.67 13.06 -6.31
C ILE A 407 23.00 13.70 -6.74
N LYS A 408 22.96 14.91 -7.33
CA LYS A 408 24.18 15.64 -7.70
C LYS A 408 25.01 16.02 -6.47
N ILE A 409 24.37 16.49 -5.39
CA ILE A 409 25.04 16.84 -4.12
C ILE A 409 25.64 15.59 -3.46
N ALA A 410 24.89 14.48 -3.41
CA ALA A 410 25.37 13.22 -2.83
C ALA A 410 26.64 12.71 -3.53
N ARG A 411 26.77 12.93 -4.84
CA ARG A 411 27.97 12.56 -5.61
C ARG A 411 29.19 13.42 -5.27
N SER A 412 29.02 14.69 -4.87
CA SER A 412 30.14 15.57 -4.50
C SER A 412 30.56 15.41 -3.04
N ASP A 413 29.59 15.41 -2.11
CA ASP A 413 29.84 15.42 -0.67
C ASP A 413 29.75 14.04 -0.01
N HIS A 414 29.56 13.00 -0.82
CA HIS A 414 29.48 11.56 -0.47
C HIS A 414 28.25 11.14 0.36
N ARG A 415 27.39 12.08 0.81
CA ARG A 415 26.19 11.75 1.61
C ARG A 415 25.23 12.93 1.78
N ILE A 416 23.95 12.63 1.90
CA ILE A 416 22.91 13.56 2.38
C ILE A 416 22.57 13.16 3.83
N ASP A 417 22.74 14.07 4.78
CA ASP A 417 22.46 13.83 6.20
C ASP A 417 22.02 15.07 7.00
N ASP A 418 21.71 16.19 6.35
CA ASP A 418 21.28 17.41 7.03
C ASP A 418 20.15 18.12 6.26
N ILE A 419 19.24 18.79 6.97
CA ILE A 419 18.14 19.58 6.37
C ILE A 419 18.68 20.67 5.44
N TYR A 420 19.87 21.19 5.71
CA TYR A 420 20.50 22.18 4.87
C TYR A 420 20.76 21.67 3.45
N ASP A 421 20.99 20.37 3.26
CA ASP A 421 21.20 19.77 1.93
C ASP A 421 19.92 19.83 1.09
N PHE A 422 18.76 19.62 1.71
CA PHE A 422 17.44 19.75 1.08
C PHE A 422 17.16 21.20 0.69
N TYR A 423 17.45 22.14 1.59
CA TYR A 423 17.33 23.57 1.31
C TYR A 423 18.23 23.99 0.14
N LEU A 424 19.50 23.57 0.14
CA LEU A 424 20.44 23.87 -0.95
C LEU A 424 19.97 23.30 -2.29
N ALA A 425 19.47 22.07 -2.30
CA ALA A 425 18.93 21.43 -3.51
C ALA A 425 17.75 22.24 -4.09
N GLN A 426 16.84 22.72 -3.24
CA GLN A 426 15.72 23.56 -3.67
C GLN A 426 16.18 24.91 -4.23
N MET A 427 17.16 25.56 -3.60
CA MET A 427 17.70 26.84 -4.08
C MET A 427 18.40 26.69 -5.44
N LYS A 428 19.18 25.61 -5.62
CA LYS A 428 19.82 25.29 -6.91
C LYS A 428 18.79 25.03 -7.99
N LYS A 429 17.75 24.24 -7.70
CA LYS A 429 16.71 23.93 -8.68
C LYS A 429 15.96 25.16 -9.19
N ARG A 430 15.80 26.18 -8.33
CA ARG A 430 15.09 27.42 -8.67
C ARG A 430 15.97 28.49 -9.31
N ASP A 431 17.26 28.22 -9.55
CA ASP A 431 18.27 29.20 -9.98
C ASP A 431 18.15 30.51 -9.16
N PHE A 432 18.03 30.37 -7.84
CA PHE A 432 17.73 31.51 -6.97
C PHE A 432 18.96 32.41 -6.79
N ASP A 433 18.90 33.61 -7.38
CA ASP A 433 19.95 34.65 -7.31
C ASP A 433 19.90 35.51 -6.02
N GLY A 434 18.95 35.26 -5.11
CA GLY A 434 18.78 36.03 -3.88
C GLY A 434 19.71 35.60 -2.74
N LYS A 435 19.63 36.32 -1.60
CA LYS A 435 20.38 35.98 -0.39
C LYS A 435 19.75 34.77 0.30
N GLY A 436 20.19 33.56 -0.04
CA GLY A 436 19.81 32.36 0.70
C GLY A 436 20.32 32.33 2.14
N PHE A 437 19.73 31.47 2.97
CA PHE A 437 20.25 31.11 4.28
C PHE A 437 21.65 30.48 4.17
N SER A 438 22.54 30.84 5.09
CA SER A 438 23.67 29.97 5.45
C SER A 438 23.19 28.84 6.36
N LYS A 439 24.01 27.80 6.54
CA LYS A 439 23.68 26.66 7.42
C LYS A 439 23.40 27.11 8.85
N GLU A 440 24.17 28.06 9.37
CA GLU A 440 24.05 28.60 10.72
C GLU A 440 22.81 29.49 10.87
N LEU A 441 22.48 30.31 9.85
CA LEU A 441 21.27 31.12 9.85
C LEU A 441 20.02 30.26 9.78
N LEU A 442 20.03 29.20 8.95
CA LEU A 442 18.92 28.25 8.88
C LEU A 442 18.71 27.59 10.25
N LYS A 443 19.77 27.03 10.84
CA LYS A 443 19.73 26.42 12.18
C LYS A 443 19.16 27.36 13.23
N LEU A 444 19.63 28.61 13.27
CA LEU A 444 19.13 29.59 14.23
C LEU A 444 17.65 29.96 14.00
N SER A 445 17.22 30.11 12.74
CA SER A 445 15.82 30.45 12.41
C SER A 445 14.84 29.34 12.83
N VAL A 446 15.26 28.08 12.66
CA VAL A 446 14.49 26.89 13.04
C VAL A 446 14.48 26.70 14.55
N ASP A 447 15.63 26.77 15.23
CA ASP A 447 15.73 26.63 16.70
C ASP A 447 14.89 27.68 17.43
N ASN A 448 14.81 28.90 16.88
CA ASN A 448 13.99 29.98 17.43
C ASN A 448 12.47 29.78 17.24
N GLY A 449 12.05 28.85 16.37
CA GLY A 449 10.66 28.64 16.02
C GLY A 449 10.07 29.67 15.06
N ASN A 450 10.91 30.48 14.40
CA ASN A 450 10.47 31.44 13.39
C ASN A 450 10.32 30.82 12.00
N LEU A 451 10.88 29.62 11.78
CA LEU A 451 10.80 28.90 10.51
C LEU A 451 10.28 27.47 10.75
N LEU A 452 9.11 27.17 10.16
CA LEU A 452 8.55 25.83 10.03
C LEU A 452 9.07 25.21 8.73
N ILE A 453 9.65 24.01 8.80
CA ILE A 453 10.12 23.27 7.62
C ILE A 453 9.22 22.06 7.36
N VAL A 454 8.83 21.88 6.10
CA VAL A 454 8.14 20.68 5.63
C VAL A 454 9.00 20.00 4.58
N LEU A 455 9.26 18.71 4.79
CA LEU A 455 9.86 17.82 3.81
C LEU A 455 8.78 16.83 3.34
N ASP A 456 8.17 17.13 2.19
CA ASP A 456 7.11 16.31 1.62
C ASP A 456 7.72 15.22 0.72
N GLY A 457 7.34 13.96 0.92
CA GLY A 457 7.72 12.83 0.09
C GLY A 457 9.14 12.31 0.33
N ILE A 458 9.59 12.21 1.59
CA ILE A 458 10.96 11.75 1.89
C ILE A 458 11.21 10.31 1.40
N ASP A 459 10.14 9.51 1.26
CA ASP A 459 10.18 8.17 0.66
C ASP A 459 10.75 8.19 -0.76
N GLU A 460 10.53 9.26 -1.51
CA GLU A 460 11.06 9.42 -2.86
C GLU A 460 12.59 9.58 -2.85
N VAL A 461 13.12 10.30 -1.85
CA VAL A 461 14.58 10.42 -1.64
C VAL A 461 15.17 9.10 -1.18
N ILE A 462 14.53 8.42 -0.22
CA ILE A 462 14.98 7.10 0.26
C ILE A 462 15.03 6.10 -0.91
N ALA A 463 13.98 6.08 -1.74
CA ALA A 463 13.86 5.16 -2.87
C ALA A 463 14.86 5.45 -4.00
N LYS A 464 15.14 6.73 -4.31
CA LYS A 464 16.01 7.13 -5.43
C LYS A 464 17.50 7.25 -5.04
N LEU A 465 17.83 7.69 -3.83
CA LEU A 465 19.22 7.85 -3.38
C LEU A 465 19.78 6.60 -2.69
N GLY A 466 18.95 5.75 -2.11
CA GLY A 466 19.38 4.55 -1.39
C GLY A 466 20.45 4.86 -0.35
N THR A 467 21.64 4.26 -0.48
CA THR A 467 22.76 4.45 0.46
C THR A 467 23.35 5.86 0.45
N GLY A 468 23.03 6.70 -0.54
CA GLY A 468 23.44 8.10 -0.60
C GLY A 468 22.73 9.00 0.42
N PHE A 469 21.62 8.52 1.01
CA PHE A 469 20.87 9.24 2.03
C PHE A 469 20.91 8.46 3.36
N ASP A 470 21.53 9.04 4.40
CA ASP A 470 21.50 8.44 5.74
C ASP A 470 20.39 9.07 6.57
N VAL A 471 19.24 8.41 6.53
CA VAL A 471 18.07 8.76 7.32
C VAL A 471 18.39 8.82 8.82
N SER A 472 19.22 7.92 9.33
CA SER A 472 19.52 7.85 10.77
C SER A 472 20.31 9.07 11.24
N SER A 473 21.37 9.41 10.49
CA SER A 473 22.15 10.62 10.74
C SER A 473 21.33 11.88 10.52
N PHE A 474 20.49 11.88 9.48
CA PHE A 474 19.57 12.96 9.17
C PHE A 474 18.62 13.28 10.33
N ILE A 475 17.89 12.27 10.84
CA ILE A 475 16.97 12.44 11.96
C ILE A 475 17.72 12.84 13.24
N SER A 476 18.88 12.24 13.50
CA SER A 476 19.74 12.62 14.62
C SER A 476 20.17 14.09 14.54
N SER A 477 20.47 14.60 13.34
CA SER A 477 20.85 15.99 13.12
C SER A 477 19.75 16.97 13.54
N ILE A 478 18.47 16.61 13.38
CA ILE A 478 17.33 17.47 13.77
C ILE A 478 17.32 17.68 15.29
N SER A 479 17.42 16.59 16.05
CA SER A 479 17.42 16.63 17.50
C SER A 479 18.69 17.28 18.08
N THR A 480 19.84 17.10 17.45
CA THR A 480 21.14 17.52 18.00
C THR A 480 21.64 18.87 17.50
N SER A 481 21.32 19.25 16.26
CA SER A 481 21.84 20.46 15.61
C SER A 481 20.81 21.58 15.46
N TYR A 482 19.53 21.24 15.39
CA TYR A 482 18.46 22.21 15.15
C TYR A 482 17.65 22.54 16.40
N THR A 483 17.87 21.84 17.53
CA THR A 483 17.08 21.97 18.78
C THR A 483 18.01 22.29 19.96
N THR A 484 18.85 23.32 19.84
CA THR A 484 20.00 23.52 20.76
C THR A 484 19.81 24.59 21.83
N ASN A 485 18.96 25.61 21.62
CA ASN A 485 18.80 26.71 22.60
C ASN A 485 17.34 26.93 23.01
N LEU A 486 16.47 27.32 22.07
CA LEU A 486 15.08 27.64 22.40
C LEU A 486 14.15 26.43 22.31
N GLU A 487 14.57 25.38 21.61
CA GLU A 487 13.83 24.11 21.48
C GLU A 487 12.42 24.29 20.89
N ARG A 488 12.28 25.27 19.99
CA ARG A 488 11.03 25.60 19.27
C ARG A 488 11.02 25.14 17.83
N THR A 489 11.98 24.31 17.48
CA THR A 489 12.10 23.65 16.18
C THR A 489 10.78 22.99 15.81
N LYS A 490 10.33 23.20 14.58
CA LYS A 490 9.15 22.53 14.02
C LYS A 490 9.45 22.06 12.61
N ILE A 491 9.48 20.74 12.45
CA ILE A 491 9.75 20.07 11.19
C ILE A 491 8.71 18.99 10.97
N VAL A 492 8.07 19.00 9.80
CA VAL A 492 7.14 17.96 9.36
C VAL A 492 7.79 17.15 8.24
N ILE A 493 7.72 15.83 8.36
CA ILE A 493 8.14 14.90 7.31
C ILE A 493 6.92 14.11 6.86
N THR A 494 6.69 13.99 5.55
CA THR A 494 5.73 13.01 5.03
C THR A 494 6.47 11.83 4.42
N CYS A 495 5.99 10.62 4.71
CA CYS A 495 6.60 9.38 4.24
C CYS A 495 5.53 8.30 4.01
N ARG A 496 5.83 7.31 3.19
CA ARG A 496 5.02 6.07 3.11
C ARG A 496 5.38 5.13 4.24
N ASP A 497 4.36 4.41 4.73
CA ASP A 497 4.40 3.49 5.88
C ASP A 497 5.58 2.55 5.76
N TYR A 498 5.69 1.83 4.65
CA TYR A 498 6.74 0.85 4.41
C TYR A 498 8.17 1.43 4.57
N PHE A 499 8.43 2.59 3.98
CA PHE A 499 9.76 3.22 4.03
C PHE A 499 10.10 3.75 5.41
N TRP A 500 9.10 4.29 6.12
CA TRP A 500 9.30 4.75 7.47
C TRP A 500 9.40 3.60 8.47
N ASP A 501 8.59 2.57 8.27
CA ASP A 501 8.40 1.52 9.25
C ASP A 501 9.56 0.54 9.34
N THR A 502 10.41 0.52 8.30
CA THR A 502 11.65 -0.23 8.24
C THR A 502 12.81 0.44 8.99
N LEU A 503 12.62 1.67 9.50
CA LEU A 503 13.65 2.40 10.26
C LEU A 503 13.68 1.99 11.75
N GLU A 504 14.88 1.85 12.31
CA GLU A 504 15.08 1.34 13.68
C GLU A 504 14.82 2.36 14.81
N TYR A 505 14.64 3.66 14.51
CA TYR A 505 14.72 4.78 15.47
C TYR A 505 13.38 5.40 15.92
N LYS A 506 12.26 4.69 15.77
CA LYS A 506 10.90 5.26 15.92
C LYS A 506 10.53 5.78 17.31
N THR A 507 11.16 5.28 18.37
CA THR A 507 10.60 5.38 19.74
C THR A 507 10.65 6.78 20.38
N GLN A 508 11.13 7.81 19.68
CA GLN A 508 11.25 9.18 20.18
C GLN A 508 10.67 10.23 19.23
N ILE A 509 9.99 9.83 18.16
CA ILE A 509 9.44 10.73 17.14
C ILE A 509 7.92 10.66 17.22
N GLU A 510 7.25 11.81 17.13
CA GLU A 510 5.79 11.83 17.05
C GLU A 510 5.36 11.47 15.64
N GLU A 511 4.41 10.54 15.54
CA GLU A 511 3.96 9.97 14.28
C GLU A 511 2.42 9.98 14.23
N ILE A 512 1.86 10.36 13.08
CA ILE A 512 0.45 10.17 12.76
C ILE A 512 0.34 9.29 11.51
N THR A 513 -0.59 8.35 11.51
CA THR A 513 -0.87 7.49 10.35
C THR A 513 -2.24 7.86 9.79
N LEU A 514 -2.30 8.31 8.54
CA LEU A 514 -3.57 8.68 7.92
C LEU A 514 -4.37 7.45 7.49
N GLU A 515 -5.64 7.45 7.88
CA GLU A 515 -6.59 6.41 7.51
C GLU A 515 -7.29 6.71 6.16
N PRO A 516 -7.74 5.68 5.44
CA PRO A 516 -8.67 5.84 4.33
C PRO A 516 -9.96 6.56 4.73
N PHE A 517 -10.66 7.12 3.74
CA PHE A 517 -11.96 7.74 3.96
C PHE A 517 -13.03 6.69 4.23
N SER A 518 -13.93 6.98 5.17
CA SER A 518 -15.21 6.28 5.29
C SER A 518 -16.15 6.67 4.14
N GLU A 519 -17.26 5.94 3.99
CA GLU A 519 -18.32 6.30 3.03
C GLU A 519 -18.83 7.74 3.23
N ASP A 520 -18.99 8.18 4.48
CA ASP A 520 -19.41 9.56 4.80
C ASP A 520 -18.39 10.60 4.34
N LEU A 521 -17.09 10.34 4.54
CA LEU A 521 -16.02 11.24 4.09
C LEU A 521 -15.90 11.25 2.56
N ALA A 522 -16.08 10.10 1.90
CA ALA A 522 -16.10 10.00 0.44
C ALA A 522 -17.30 10.75 -0.16
N LYS A 523 -18.48 10.65 0.47
CA LYS A 523 -19.65 11.43 0.09
C LYS A 523 -19.41 12.93 0.25
N ASN A 524 -18.87 13.36 1.38
CA ASN A 524 -18.52 14.76 1.64
C ASN A 524 -17.54 15.30 0.58
N PHE A 525 -16.55 14.49 0.20
CA PHE A 525 -15.60 14.82 -0.87
C PHE A 525 -16.31 15.11 -2.19
N PHE A 526 -17.18 14.19 -2.65
CA PHE A 526 -17.91 14.38 -3.90
C PHE A 526 -18.92 15.53 -3.84
N GLU A 527 -19.59 15.72 -2.70
CA GLU A 527 -20.52 16.84 -2.49
C GLU A 527 -19.81 18.18 -2.63
N LYS A 528 -18.60 18.32 -2.06
CA LYS A 528 -17.78 19.52 -2.26
C LYS A 528 -17.33 19.65 -3.73
N TYR A 529 -16.79 18.58 -4.30
CA TYR A 529 -16.22 18.60 -5.65
C TYR A 529 -17.23 18.97 -6.74
N PHE A 530 -18.48 18.51 -6.60
CA PHE A 530 -19.55 18.76 -7.57
C PHE A 530 -20.53 19.87 -7.14
N ASP A 531 -20.13 20.75 -6.22
CA ASP A 531 -20.97 21.84 -5.71
C ASP A 531 -22.38 21.39 -5.27
N GLY A 532 -22.48 20.17 -4.73
CA GLY A 532 -23.72 19.56 -4.26
C GLY A 532 -24.62 18.90 -5.33
N ASP A 533 -24.16 18.73 -6.58
CA ASP A 533 -24.92 18.03 -7.64
C ASP A 533 -25.14 16.54 -7.30
N GLN A 534 -26.31 16.24 -6.74
CA GLN A 534 -26.66 14.91 -6.25
C GLN A 534 -26.65 13.82 -7.32
N ALA A 535 -26.89 14.15 -8.59
CA ALA A 535 -26.86 13.15 -9.67
C ALA A 535 -25.41 12.71 -9.95
N LYS A 536 -24.47 13.67 -10.00
CA LYS A 536 -23.04 13.37 -10.16
C LYS A 536 -22.47 12.69 -8.93
N VAL A 537 -22.83 13.12 -7.72
CA VAL A 537 -22.43 12.48 -6.46
C VAL A 537 -22.88 11.03 -6.41
N THR A 538 -24.15 10.74 -6.73
CA THR A 538 -24.66 9.37 -6.73
C THR A 538 -23.93 8.50 -7.75
N LYS A 539 -23.64 9.03 -8.95
CA LYS A 539 -22.85 8.34 -9.97
C LYS A 539 -21.42 8.08 -9.49
N ALA A 540 -20.79 9.06 -8.86
CA ALA A 540 -19.42 8.96 -8.34
C ALA A 540 -19.31 7.94 -7.21
N LEU A 541 -20.26 7.94 -6.26
CA LEU A 541 -20.32 6.95 -5.20
C LEU A 541 -20.52 5.55 -5.74
N LYS A 542 -21.37 5.37 -6.77
CA LYS A 542 -21.55 4.08 -7.43
C LYS A 542 -20.27 3.59 -8.11
N MET A 543 -19.53 4.49 -8.78
CA MET A 543 -18.21 4.12 -9.33
C MET A 543 -17.24 3.81 -8.20
N ALA A 544 -17.21 4.61 -7.14
CA ALA A 544 -16.32 4.43 -6.01
C ALA A 544 -16.62 3.14 -5.23
N SER A 545 -17.88 2.69 -5.16
CA SER A 545 -18.24 1.42 -4.53
C SER A 545 -17.61 0.22 -5.21
N ASP A 546 -17.44 0.28 -6.54
CA ASP A 546 -16.74 -0.78 -7.30
C ASP A 546 -15.24 -0.87 -6.95
N PHE A 547 -14.68 0.19 -6.34
CA PHE A 547 -13.31 0.26 -5.83
C PHE A 547 -13.24 0.38 -4.30
N SER A 548 -14.38 0.25 -3.63
CA SER A 548 -14.47 0.37 -2.18
C SER A 548 -14.06 -0.92 -1.50
N LEU A 549 -13.62 -0.80 -0.26
CA LEU A 549 -12.83 -1.81 0.42
C LEU A 549 -13.53 -2.26 1.68
N ASN A 550 -13.51 -3.53 2.04
CA ASN A 550 -13.92 -3.94 3.39
C ASN A 550 -12.84 -3.47 4.39
N GLY A 551 -13.19 -2.58 5.32
CA GLY A 551 -12.28 -2.07 6.34
C GLY A 551 -11.73 -3.18 7.24
N GLU A 552 -10.51 -3.00 7.75
CA GLU A 552 -9.89 -3.91 8.73
C GLU A 552 -10.63 -3.81 10.08
N GLY A 553 -11.75 -4.53 10.18
CA GLY A 553 -12.59 -4.64 11.36
C GLY A 553 -13.82 -5.52 11.09
N ASN A 554 -14.30 -6.23 12.12
CA ASN A 554 -15.43 -7.19 12.08
C ASN A 554 -16.81 -6.58 11.70
N LYS A 555 -16.88 -5.49 10.93
CA LYS A 555 -18.12 -4.77 10.60
C LYS A 555 -18.41 -4.51 9.12
N GLY A 556 -17.56 -4.94 8.18
CA GLY A 556 -17.88 -4.79 6.75
C GLY A 556 -18.12 -3.34 6.31
N GLU A 557 -17.51 -2.37 7.01
CA GLU A 557 -17.59 -0.95 6.63
C GLU A 557 -16.71 -0.69 5.42
N LEU A 558 -17.25 0.01 4.42
CA LEU A 558 -16.54 0.33 3.19
C LEU A 558 -15.56 1.50 3.39
N VAL A 559 -14.32 1.35 2.92
CA VAL A 559 -13.30 2.40 2.96
C VAL A 559 -12.80 2.78 1.56
N TYR A 560 -12.36 4.03 1.41
CA TYR A 560 -12.11 4.70 0.14
C TYR A 560 -10.77 5.45 0.12
N ILE A 561 -10.03 5.33 -0.97
CA ILE A 561 -8.73 6.02 -1.13
C ILE A 561 -8.96 7.40 -1.78
N PRO A 562 -8.54 8.51 -1.15
CA PRO A 562 -8.79 9.86 -1.67
C PRO A 562 -8.33 10.09 -3.11
N TYR A 563 -7.16 9.57 -3.50
CA TYR A 563 -6.68 9.65 -4.89
C TYR A 563 -7.62 8.97 -5.90
N VAL A 564 -8.22 7.82 -5.55
CA VAL A 564 -9.18 7.13 -6.42
C VAL A 564 -10.46 7.97 -6.55
N LEU A 565 -10.91 8.59 -5.46
CA LEU A 565 -12.07 9.48 -5.48
C LEU A 565 -11.83 10.68 -6.41
N ASP A 566 -10.64 11.30 -6.33
CA ASP A 566 -10.27 12.42 -7.21
C ASP A 566 -10.26 12.02 -8.69
N MET A 567 -9.73 10.84 -9.03
CA MET A 567 -9.76 10.31 -10.39
C MET A 567 -11.18 10.01 -10.90
N ILE A 568 -12.05 9.46 -10.05
CA ILE A 568 -13.46 9.26 -10.39
C ILE A 568 -14.16 10.60 -10.62
N ALA A 569 -13.87 11.60 -9.78
CA ALA A 569 -14.43 12.93 -9.90
C ALA A 569 -14.01 13.60 -11.22
N TYR A 570 -12.72 13.49 -11.54
CA TYR A 570 -12.15 13.92 -12.81
C TYR A 570 -12.84 13.24 -14.00
N LEU A 571 -12.99 11.92 -14.01
CA LEU A 571 -13.65 11.18 -15.09
C LEU A 571 -15.09 11.66 -15.33
N ILE A 572 -15.86 11.86 -14.26
CA ILE A 572 -17.24 12.32 -14.36
C ILE A 572 -17.30 13.75 -14.90
N LYS A 573 -16.40 14.63 -14.43
CA LYS A 573 -16.32 16.01 -14.90
C LYS A 573 -15.93 16.06 -16.38
N GLN A 574 -14.91 15.29 -16.77
CA GLN A 574 -14.44 15.16 -18.15
C GLN A 574 -15.58 14.71 -19.08
N HIS A 575 -16.31 13.64 -18.73
CA HIS A 575 -17.46 13.18 -19.52
C HIS A 575 -18.58 14.23 -19.64
N SER A 576 -18.75 15.10 -18.64
CA SER A 576 -19.78 16.14 -18.65
C SER A 576 -19.39 17.39 -19.43
N GLU A 577 -18.11 17.75 -19.46
CA GLU A 577 -17.59 19.00 -20.05
C GLU A 577 -17.02 18.80 -21.46
N PHE A 578 -16.38 17.66 -21.72
CA PHE A 578 -15.70 17.36 -22.97
C PHE A 578 -16.31 16.09 -23.57
N ARG A 579 -17.10 16.23 -24.65
CA ARG A 579 -17.73 15.12 -25.37
C ARG A 579 -16.68 14.15 -25.97
N GLY A 580 -16.10 13.28 -25.15
CA GLY A 580 -15.35 12.08 -25.55
C GLY A 580 -13.96 12.30 -26.15
N ASN A 581 -13.43 13.52 -26.26
CA ASN A 581 -12.09 13.76 -26.80
C ASN A 581 -11.22 14.51 -25.79
N GLU A 582 -10.41 13.78 -25.02
CA GLU A 582 -8.95 13.91 -25.07
C GLU A 582 -8.21 12.77 -24.34
N LYS A 583 -7.02 12.47 -24.88
CA LYS A 583 -6.19 11.29 -24.69
C LYS A 583 -5.30 11.42 -23.45
N SER A 584 -5.27 10.39 -22.60
CA SER A 584 -4.02 10.07 -21.89
C SER A 584 -2.96 9.77 -22.95
N SER A 585 -1.78 10.38 -22.84
CA SER A 585 -0.63 10.09 -23.73
C SER A 585 -0.02 8.72 -23.47
N SER A 586 -0.33 8.12 -22.32
CA SER A 586 0.24 6.88 -21.85
C SER A 586 -0.66 5.72 -22.28
N HIS A 587 -0.05 4.73 -22.91
CA HIS A 587 -0.72 3.51 -23.37
C HIS A 587 -0.08 2.33 -22.66
N ALA A 588 -0.91 1.44 -22.14
CA ALA A 588 -0.48 0.16 -21.61
C ALA A 588 -1.15 -0.94 -22.42
N ARG A 589 -0.40 -1.99 -22.73
CA ARG A 589 -0.82 -3.08 -23.62
C ARG A 589 -2.13 -3.74 -23.19
N LEU A 590 -2.35 -3.88 -21.89
CA LEU A 590 -3.50 -4.59 -21.31
C LEU A 590 -4.61 -3.68 -20.76
N LEU A 591 -4.42 -2.36 -20.77
CA LEU A 591 -5.34 -1.39 -20.16
C LEU A 591 -5.97 -0.49 -21.23
N VAL A 592 -7.30 -0.48 -21.27
CA VAL A 592 -8.12 0.30 -22.20
C VAL A 592 -8.64 1.54 -21.47
N HIS A 593 -8.15 2.73 -21.86
CA HIS A 593 -8.45 4.00 -21.19
C HIS A 593 -9.94 4.37 -21.08
N THR A 594 -10.80 3.83 -21.94
CA THR A 594 -12.26 4.05 -21.88
C THR A 594 -12.95 3.25 -20.77
N ILE A 595 -12.29 2.23 -20.23
CA ILE A 595 -12.77 1.42 -19.12
C ILE A 595 -12.31 2.08 -17.81
N PRO A 596 -13.24 2.45 -16.90
CA PRO A 596 -12.89 3.18 -15.68
C PRO A 596 -11.83 2.48 -14.81
N ASN A 597 -11.93 1.16 -14.63
CA ASN A 597 -11.00 0.38 -13.81
C ASN A 597 -9.59 0.43 -14.40
N ASP A 598 -9.48 0.27 -15.73
CA ASP A 598 -8.21 0.32 -16.44
C ASP A 598 -7.57 1.71 -16.36
N PHE A 599 -8.39 2.76 -16.52
CA PHE A 599 -7.93 4.14 -16.39
C PHE A 599 -7.35 4.40 -14.99
N LEU A 600 -8.01 3.91 -13.95
CA LEU A 600 -7.54 4.05 -12.57
C LEU A 600 -6.21 3.32 -12.33
N ILE A 601 -6.10 2.07 -12.77
CA ILE A 601 -4.85 1.31 -12.66
C ILE A 601 -3.73 1.99 -13.45
N LEU A 602 -4.01 2.45 -14.66
CA LEU A 602 -3.05 3.17 -15.50
C LEU A 602 -2.57 4.44 -14.79
N SER A 603 -3.49 5.22 -14.22
CA SER A 603 -3.18 6.46 -13.50
C SER A 603 -2.34 6.20 -12.25
N VAL A 604 -2.63 5.13 -11.49
CA VAL A 604 -1.82 4.73 -10.34
C VAL A 604 -0.42 4.32 -10.79
N CYS A 605 -0.29 3.46 -11.79
CA CYS A 605 1.02 3.01 -12.29
C CYS A 605 1.86 4.16 -12.82
N GLU A 606 1.25 5.07 -13.61
CA GLU A 606 1.89 6.26 -14.17
C GLU A 606 2.43 7.16 -13.05
N ARG A 607 1.61 7.43 -12.03
CA ARG A 607 2.01 8.19 -10.83
C ARG A 607 3.21 7.56 -10.13
N GLU A 608 3.29 6.24 -10.04
CA GLU A 608 4.40 5.54 -9.39
C GLU A 608 5.69 5.54 -10.22
N VAL A 609 5.60 5.61 -11.55
CA VAL A 609 6.75 5.88 -12.43
C VAL A 609 7.33 7.25 -12.10
N GLU A 610 6.50 8.29 -12.10
CA GLU A 610 6.95 9.67 -11.89
C GLU A 610 7.54 9.86 -10.47
N LYS A 611 6.83 9.39 -9.46
CA LYS A 611 7.17 9.62 -8.05
C LYS A 611 8.37 8.81 -7.58
N LEU A 612 8.38 7.50 -7.81
CA LEU A 612 9.43 6.61 -7.27
C LEU A 612 10.48 6.17 -8.31
N GLY A 613 10.30 6.50 -9.59
CA GLY A 613 11.11 5.91 -10.65
C GLY A 613 10.94 4.39 -10.67
N ASN A 614 9.70 3.92 -10.58
CA ASN A 614 9.35 2.49 -10.63
C ASN A 614 9.41 1.97 -12.09
N PHE A 615 9.01 0.72 -12.35
CA PHE A 615 8.98 0.19 -13.72
C PHE A 615 8.11 1.02 -14.67
N SER A 616 8.29 0.80 -15.98
CA SER A 616 7.28 1.19 -16.96
C SER A 616 5.90 0.64 -16.58
N ILE A 617 4.84 1.31 -17.05
CA ILE A 617 3.46 0.92 -16.74
C ILE A 617 3.20 -0.54 -17.13
N ASP A 618 3.65 -0.99 -18.31
CA ASP A 618 3.47 -2.38 -18.76
C ASP A 618 4.15 -3.38 -17.81
N ASN A 619 5.39 -3.13 -17.40
CA ASN A 619 6.11 -4.01 -16.49
C ASN A 619 5.45 -4.06 -15.10
N GLN A 620 4.86 -2.96 -14.62
CA GLN A 620 4.06 -2.99 -13.39
C GLN A 620 2.82 -3.88 -13.55
N VAL A 621 2.09 -3.73 -14.66
CA VAL A 621 0.89 -4.54 -14.95
C VAL A 621 1.24 -6.02 -15.10
N ASP A 622 2.30 -6.35 -15.84
CA ASP A 622 2.76 -7.74 -16.01
C ASP A 622 3.21 -8.33 -14.66
N PHE A 623 3.88 -7.54 -13.79
CA PHE A 623 4.19 -7.98 -12.43
C PHE A 623 2.92 -8.30 -11.63
N PHE A 624 1.88 -7.46 -11.69
CA PHE A 624 0.62 -7.72 -11.00
C PHE A 624 -0.10 -8.95 -11.55
N VAL A 625 -0.09 -9.14 -12.87
CA VAL A 625 -0.62 -10.36 -13.49
C VAL A 625 0.14 -11.59 -12.95
N ASN A 626 1.47 -11.57 -12.94
CA ASN A 626 2.28 -12.67 -12.41
C ASN A 626 2.06 -12.91 -10.91
N LEU A 627 1.87 -11.86 -10.11
CA LEU A 627 1.54 -11.96 -8.69
C LEU A 627 0.17 -12.63 -8.47
N SER A 628 -0.84 -12.27 -9.28
CA SER A 628 -2.20 -12.80 -9.17
C SER A 628 -2.31 -14.30 -9.50
N THR A 629 -1.32 -14.85 -10.19
CA THR A 629 -1.24 -16.27 -10.58
C THR A 629 -0.37 -17.11 -9.62
N GLN A 630 0.14 -16.51 -8.53
CA GLN A 630 0.81 -17.26 -7.46
C GLN A 630 -0.21 -17.95 -6.54
N GLU A 631 0.18 -19.08 -5.95
CA GLU A 631 -0.68 -19.78 -4.99
C GLU A 631 -1.02 -18.87 -3.81
N ASN A 632 -2.32 -18.58 -3.63
CA ASN A 632 -2.88 -17.67 -2.62
C ASN A 632 -2.66 -16.16 -2.85
N GLY A 633 -2.23 -15.72 -4.04
CA GLY A 633 -2.17 -14.29 -4.39
C GLY A 633 -1.12 -13.47 -3.62
N TYR A 634 -0.09 -14.14 -3.10
CA TYR A 634 1.06 -13.52 -2.45
C TYR A 634 2.38 -14.11 -2.95
N VAL A 635 3.47 -13.39 -2.74
CA VAL A 635 4.84 -13.82 -3.04
C VAL A 635 5.75 -13.52 -1.84
N THR A 636 6.73 -14.37 -1.57
CA THR A 636 7.71 -14.12 -0.49
C THR A 636 8.81 -13.18 -0.96
N ASP A 637 9.50 -12.50 -0.04
CA ASP A 637 10.63 -11.62 -0.37
C ASP A 637 11.72 -12.29 -1.24
N TYR A 638 11.93 -13.60 -1.08
CA TYR A 638 12.91 -14.37 -1.85
C TYR A 638 12.46 -14.58 -3.30
N ASP A 639 11.14 -14.69 -3.52
CA ASP A 639 10.55 -15.05 -4.80
C ASP A 639 10.09 -13.84 -5.64
N ILE A 640 10.15 -12.61 -5.11
CA ILE A 640 9.74 -11.41 -5.87
C ILE A 640 10.49 -11.31 -7.22
N LYS A 641 11.78 -11.68 -7.24
CA LYS A 641 12.60 -11.68 -8.47
C LYS A 641 12.15 -12.73 -9.47
N SER A 642 11.60 -13.87 -9.03
CA SER A 642 11.21 -14.97 -9.92
C SER A 642 9.91 -14.69 -10.67
N ILE A 643 9.04 -13.84 -10.13
CA ILE A 643 7.77 -13.45 -10.75
C ILE A 643 7.86 -12.14 -11.54
N SER A 644 9.01 -11.46 -11.48
CA SER A 644 9.22 -10.18 -12.14
C SER A 644 9.32 -10.36 -13.67
N PRO A 645 8.67 -9.49 -14.48
CA PRO A 645 8.75 -9.57 -15.94
C PRO A 645 10.14 -9.20 -16.50
N CYS A 646 11.00 -8.59 -15.68
CA CYS A 646 12.37 -8.23 -16.03
C CYS A 646 13.33 -8.48 -14.86
N GLU A 647 14.64 -8.37 -15.10
CA GLU A 647 15.64 -8.37 -14.02
C GLU A 647 15.49 -7.13 -13.14
N ILE A 648 15.52 -7.31 -11.82
CA ILE A 648 15.27 -6.25 -10.84
C ILE A 648 16.28 -6.29 -9.70
N ASP A 649 16.64 -5.11 -9.23
CA ASP A 649 17.49 -4.91 -8.08
C ASP A 649 16.68 -4.75 -6.77
N ASP A 650 17.39 -4.71 -5.64
CA ASP A 650 16.76 -4.62 -4.33
C ASP A 650 16.09 -3.26 -4.09
N GLN A 651 16.54 -2.20 -4.79
CA GLN A 651 15.88 -0.89 -4.76
C GLN A 651 14.50 -0.96 -5.40
N THR A 652 14.37 -1.65 -6.53
CA THR A 652 13.09 -1.82 -7.22
C THR A 652 12.13 -2.68 -6.42
N ILE A 653 12.64 -3.71 -5.73
CA ILE A 653 11.85 -4.50 -4.78
C ILE A 653 11.31 -3.61 -3.64
N ALA A 654 12.14 -2.71 -3.09
CA ALA A 654 11.68 -1.78 -2.06
C ALA A 654 10.59 -0.83 -2.57
N LYS A 655 10.68 -0.36 -3.82
CA LYS A 655 9.62 0.45 -4.46
C LYS A 655 8.30 -0.32 -4.60
N LEU A 656 8.36 -1.59 -5.02
CA LEU A 656 7.18 -2.46 -5.11
C LEU A 656 6.51 -2.68 -3.76
N LYS A 657 7.29 -2.90 -2.69
CA LYS A 657 6.75 -3.06 -1.33
C LYS A 657 6.03 -1.81 -0.83
N GLY A 658 6.42 -0.62 -1.30
CA GLY A 658 5.73 0.65 -1.04
C GLY A 658 4.61 0.99 -2.02
N HIS A 659 4.28 0.11 -2.98
CA HIS A 659 3.31 0.39 -4.04
C HIS A 659 1.87 0.51 -3.50
N PRO A 660 1.03 1.45 -3.98
CA PRO A 660 -0.32 1.65 -3.45
C PRO A 660 -1.24 0.43 -3.59
N LEU A 661 -1.08 -0.35 -4.66
CA LEU A 661 -1.87 -1.56 -4.92
C LEU A 661 -1.40 -2.78 -4.10
N LEU A 662 -0.24 -2.69 -3.46
CA LEU A 662 0.39 -3.79 -2.76
C LEU A 662 0.48 -3.51 -1.26
N HIS A 663 0.57 -4.60 -0.51
CA HIS A 663 0.83 -4.60 0.91
C HIS A 663 1.98 -5.56 1.20
N HIS A 664 2.88 -5.14 2.09
CA HIS A 664 4.00 -5.96 2.54
C HIS A 664 3.85 -6.20 4.03
N ASN A 665 3.74 -7.46 4.42
CA ASN A 665 3.63 -7.86 5.82
C ASN A 665 4.30 -9.22 6.04
N GLN A 666 5.01 -9.36 7.16
CA GLN A 666 5.68 -10.62 7.55
C GLN A 666 6.56 -11.25 6.45
N GLY A 667 7.24 -10.43 5.63
CA GLY A 667 8.10 -10.91 4.55
C GLY A 667 7.35 -11.47 3.33
N LYS A 668 6.05 -11.17 3.22
CA LYS A 668 5.20 -11.48 2.08
C LYS A 668 4.68 -10.19 1.44
N LEU A 669 4.61 -10.21 0.12
CA LEU A 669 4.02 -9.17 -0.71
C LEU A 669 2.74 -9.71 -1.33
N ASN A 670 1.62 -9.04 -1.12
CA ASN A 670 0.33 -9.41 -1.67
C ASN A 670 -0.40 -8.16 -2.17
N PHE A 671 -1.48 -8.36 -2.92
CA PHE A 671 -2.39 -7.25 -3.20
C PHE A 671 -2.92 -6.71 -1.88
N ARG A 672 -2.95 -5.38 -1.78
CA ARG A 672 -3.53 -4.71 -0.61
C ARG A 672 -5.01 -5.06 -0.44
N TYR A 673 -5.68 -5.40 -1.55
CA TYR A 673 -7.11 -5.70 -1.59
C TYR A 673 -7.42 -6.86 -2.55
N ASP A 674 -8.37 -7.71 -2.17
CA ASP A 674 -8.69 -8.96 -2.89
C ASP A 674 -9.23 -8.73 -4.31
N PHE A 675 -9.96 -7.64 -4.55
CA PHE A 675 -10.52 -7.35 -5.87
C PHE A 675 -9.42 -7.14 -6.93
N PHE A 676 -8.23 -6.66 -6.55
CA PHE A 676 -7.12 -6.54 -7.47
C PHE A 676 -6.65 -7.91 -7.94
N ASN A 677 -6.65 -8.91 -7.05
CA ASN A 677 -6.29 -10.28 -7.42
C ASN A 677 -7.24 -10.81 -8.51
N GLU A 678 -8.56 -10.63 -8.35
CA GLU A 678 -9.54 -11.04 -9.36
C GLU A 678 -9.42 -10.23 -10.66
N TYR A 679 -9.20 -8.92 -10.55
CA TYR A 679 -9.00 -8.04 -11.71
C TYR A 679 -7.78 -8.45 -12.54
N PHE A 680 -6.63 -8.67 -11.90
CA PHE A 680 -5.39 -9.05 -12.59
C PHE A 680 -5.42 -10.50 -13.12
N LYS A 681 -6.16 -11.42 -12.48
CA LYS A 681 -6.52 -12.72 -13.07
C LYS A 681 -7.32 -12.55 -14.36
N GLY A 682 -8.28 -11.62 -14.34
CA GLY A 682 -9.03 -11.25 -15.54
C GLY A 682 -8.14 -10.70 -16.66
N LEU A 683 -7.15 -9.87 -16.32
CA LEU A 683 -6.16 -9.39 -17.28
C LEU A 683 -5.25 -10.52 -17.81
N SER A 684 -4.95 -11.54 -17.01
CA SER A 684 -4.22 -12.73 -17.46
C SER A 684 -4.98 -13.46 -18.58
N ILE A 685 -6.29 -13.69 -18.37
CA ILE A 685 -7.18 -14.31 -19.36
C ILE A 685 -7.32 -13.42 -20.60
N TYR A 686 -7.53 -12.11 -20.41
CA TYR A 686 -7.58 -11.15 -21.50
C TYR A 686 -6.31 -11.18 -22.34
N ASN A 687 -5.13 -11.17 -21.70
CA ASN A 687 -3.85 -11.22 -22.38
C ASN A 687 -3.74 -12.44 -23.31
N TYR A 688 -4.16 -13.63 -22.85
CA TYR A 688 -4.14 -14.85 -23.67
C TYR A 688 -4.94 -14.71 -24.97
N PHE A 689 -6.19 -14.24 -24.85
CA PHE A 689 -7.08 -14.04 -26.00
C PHE A 689 -6.69 -12.85 -26.87
N LEU A 690 -6.04 -11.83 -26.30
CA LEU A 690 -5.51 -10.69 -27.04
C LEU A 690 -4.28 -11.08 -27.87
N THR A 691 -3.36 -11.86 -27.30
CA THR A 691 -2.12 -12.27 -28.00
C THR A 691 -2.35 -13.38 -29.01
N GLN A 692 -3.40 -14.18 -28.84
CA GLN A 692 -3.71 -15.34 -29.69
C GLN A 692 -2.52 -16.30 -29.85
N ASP A 693 -1.79 -16.54 -28.76
CA ASP A 693 -0.66 -17.46 -28.71
C ASP A 693 -1.02 -18.68 -27.87
N SER A 694 -1.24 -19.81 -28.54
CA SER A 694 -1.65 -21.04 -27.87
C SER A 694 -0.56 -21.58 -26.94
N GLN A 695 0.73 -21.25 -27.13
CA GLN A 695 1.82 -21.72 -26.27
C GLN A 695 1.69 -21.23 -24.82
N LEU A 696 0.97 -20.12 -24.60
CA LEU A 696 0.73 -19.56 -23.27
C LEU A 696 -0.29 -20.36 -22.44
N LEU A 697 -1.02 -21.30 -23.06
CA LEU A 697 -2.00 -22.15 -22.36
C LEU A 697 -1.28 -23.19 -21.47
N ASN A 698 -1.19 -22.87 -20.18
CA ASN A 698 -0.65 -23.74 -19.12
C ASN A 698 -1.73 -24.11 -18.09
N GLU A 699 -1.45 -25.05 -17.20
CA GLU A 699 -2.40 -25.55 -16.19
C GLU A 699 -3.06 -24.42 -15.36
N LYS A 700 -2.28 -23.43 -14.93
CA LYS A 700 -2.80 -22.28 -14.16
C LYS A 700 -3.80 -21.46 -14.98
N LEU A 701 -3.48 -21.15 -16.23
CA LEU A 701 -4.36 -20.40 -17.10
C LEU A 701 -5.65 -21.18 -17.43
N ILE A 702 -5.53 -22.49 -17.61
CA ILE A 702 -6.68 -23.39 -17.82
C ILE A 702 -7.61 -23.34 -16.60
N GLU A 703 -7.06 -23.43 -15.39
CA GLU A 703 -7.83 -23.29 -14.14
C GLU A 703 -8.52 -21.92 -14.03
N LEU A 704 -7.81 -20.83 -14.37
CA LEU A 704 -8.37 -19.48 -14.35
C LEU A 704 -9.53 -19.32 -15.34
N ILE A 705 -9.37 -19.79 -16.58
CA ILE A 705 -10.42 -19.75 -17.60
C ILE A 705 -11.63 -20.55 -17.09
N GLY A 706 -11.41 -21.80 -16.67
CA GLY A 706 -12.49 -22.70 -16.24
C GLY A 706 -13.20 -22.27 -14.95
N SER A 707 -12.54 -21.54 -14.06
CA SER A 707 -13.11 -21.16 -12.76
C SER A 707 -13.83 -19.80 -12.81
N TYR A 708 -13.26 -18.83 -13.53
CA TYR A 708 -13.67 -17.43 -13.44
C TYR A 708 -14.50 -16.94 -14.63
N VAL A 709 -14.44 -17.55 -15.81
CA VAL A 709 -15.24 -17.11 -16.96
C VAL A 709 -16.57 -17.87 -16.96
N ARG A 710 -17.68 -17.17 -16.69
CA ARG A 710 -19.01 -17.79 -16.62
C ARG A 710 -20.06 -16.94 -17.31
N HIS A 711 -21.11 -17.60 -17.77
CA HIS A 711 -22.23 -16.95 -18.44
C HIS A 711 -22.87 -15.90 -17.52
N GLY A 712 -22.89 -14.64 -17.96
CA GLY A 712 -23.53 -13.54 -17.26
C GLY A 712 -22.78 -13.00 -16.03
N ASN A 713 -21.55 -13.44 -15.77
CA ASN A 713 -20.76 -12.86 -14.67
C ASN A 713 -20.01 -11.59 -15.08
N GLN A 714 -19.57 -10.82 -14.07
CA GLN A 714 -18.93 -9.51 -14.28
C GLN A 714 -17.59 -9.61 -15.03
N LEU A 715 -16.82 -10.67 -14.79
CA LEU A 715 -15.54 -10.87 -15.47
C LEU A 715 -15.75 -11.09 -16.97
N CYS A 716 -16.67 -11.97 -17.36
CA CYS A 716 -16.99 -12.22 -18.76
C CYS A 716 -17.47 -10.94 -19.46
N SER A 717 -18.35 -10.16 -18.83
CA SER A 717 -18.77 -8.86 -19.36
C SER A 717 -17.59 -7.88 -19.54
N THR A 718 -16.62 -7.90 -18.62
CA THR A 718 -15.42 -7.05 -18.70
C THR A 718 -14.51 -7.47 -19.86
N LEU A 719 -14.35 -8.78 -20.09
CA LEU A 719 -13.62 -9.31 -21.26
C LEU A 719 -14.29 -8.88 -22.57
N CYS A 720 -15.62 -8.95 -22.66
CA CYS A 720 -16.35 -8.52 -23.86
C CYS A 720 -16.27 -7.02 -24.15
N LYS A 721 -15.97 -6.18 -23.15
CA LYS A 721 -15.71 -4.74 -23.37
C LYS A 721 -14.32 -4.47 -23.93
N LYS A 722 -13.39 -5.42 -23.79
CA LYS A 722 -11.99 -5.29 -24.21
C LYS A 722 -11.67 -6.04 -25.51
N LEU A 723 -12.34 -7.18 -25.73
CA LEU A 723 -12.17 -8.02 -26.91
C LEU A 723 -13.25 -7.71 -27.93
N GLU A 724 -12.88 -7.73 -29.21
CA GLU A 724 -13.80 -7.60 -30.33
C GLU A 724 -14.19 -8.98 -30.85
N TYR A 725 -15.45 -9.15 -31.26
CA TYR A 725 -15.88 -10.37 -31.94
C TYR A 725 -15.35 -10.36 -33.39
N SER A 726 -14.58 -11.38 -33.75
CA SER A 726 -13.97 -11.51 -35.08
C SER A 726 -13.83 -12.98 -35.47
N GLU A 727 -13.60 -13.27 -36.75
CA GLU A 727 -13.30 -14.64 -37.19
C GLU A 727 -11.99 -15.15 -36.57
N GLU A 728 -10.99 -14.28 -36.41
CA GLU A 728 -9.70 -14.62 -35.79
C GLU A 728 -9.87 -15.12 -34.35
N ILE A 729 -10.68 -14.43 -33.52
CA ILE A 729 -10.89 -14.86 -32.13
C ILE A 729 -11.71 -16.16 -32.05
N VAL A 730 -12.64 -16.39 -33.00
CA VAL A 730 -13.37 -17.65 -33.12
C VAL A 730 -12.41 -18.80 -33.43
N PHE A 731 -11.53 -18.64 -34.43
CA PHE A 731 -10.53 -19.66 -34.76
C PHE A 731 -9.57 -19.93 -33.61
N PHE A 732 -9.11 -18.90 -32.90
CA PHE A 732 -8.23 -19.08 -31.76
C PHE A 732 -8.92 -19.82 -30.59
N ILE A 733 -10.22 -19.57 -30.37
CA ILE A 733 -11.01 -20.31 -29.38
C ILE A 733 -11.21 -21.77 -29.81
N MET A 734 -11.39 -22.05 -31.10
CA MET A 734 -11.41 -23.41 -31.62
C MET A 734 -10.09 -24.15 -31.33
N GLU A 735 -8.94 -23.54 -31.65
CA GLU A 735 -7.61 -24.10 -31.35
C GLU A 735 -7.45 -24.36 -29.85
N THR A 736 -7.91 -23.43 -29.00
CA THR A 736 -7.88 -23.58 -27.54
C THR A 736 -8.70 -24.78 -27.09
N ILE A 737 -9.92 -24.94 -27.62
CA ILE A 737 -10.84 -26.04 -27.28
C ILE A 737 -10.28 -27.39 -27.75
N GLU A 738 -9.75 -27.47 -28.97
CA GLU A 738 -9.10 -28.68 -29.50
C GLU A 738 -7.96 -29.15 -28.61
N ARG A 739 -7.11 -28.22 -28.16
CA ARG A 739 -6.00 -28.55 -27.24
C ARG A 739 -6.50 -29.03 -25.88
N LEU A 740 -7.56 -28.42 -25.34
CA LEU A 740 -8.17 -28.86 -24.09
C LEU A 740 -8.80 -30.26 -24.21
N HIS A 741 -9.43 -30.57 -25.35
CA HIS A 741 -9.95 -31.91 -25.62
C HIS A 741 -8.85 -32.97 -25.61
N ALA A 742 -7.70 -32.69 -26.24
CA ALA A 742 -6.55 -33.61 -26.21
C ALA A 742 -6.04 -33.87 -24.78
N LEU A 743 -6.12 -32.86 -23.90
CA LEU A 743 -5.77 -33.04 -22.49
C LEU A 743 -6.80 -33.89 -21.74
N VAL A 744 -8.10 -33.70 -22.01
CA VAL A 744 -9.19 -34.49 -21.41
C VAL A 744 -9.04 -36.01 -21.63
N GLU A 745 -8.56 -36.43 -22.80
CA GLU A 745 -8.38 -37.85 -23.13
C GLU A 745 -7.30 -38.54 -22.27
N SER A 746 -6.31 -37.78 -21.81
CA SER A 746 -5.14 -38.28 -21.06
C SER A 746 -5.17 -37.94 -19.56
N ALA A 747 -6.20 -37.23 -19.11
CA ALA A 747 -6.32 -36.69 -17.75
C ALA A 747 -6.87 -37.70 -16.74
N GLU A 748 -6.43 -37.57 -15.48
CA GLU A 748 -7.09 -38.21 -14.34
C GLU A 748 -8.46 -37.57 -14.04
N PRO A 749 -9.38 -38.24 -13.32
CA PRO A 749 -10.74 -37.74 -13.09
C PRO A 749 -10.83 -36.34 -12.45
N SER A 750 -9.89 -35.99 -11.56
CA SER A 750 -9.86 -34.67 -10.91
C SER A 750 -9.47 -33.55 -11.88
N GLU A 751 -8.55 -33.82 -12.81
CA GLU A 751 -8.07 -32.84 -13.81
C GLU A 751 -9.06 -32.67 -14.96
N LYS A 752 -9.73 -33.76 -15.34
CA LYS A 752 -10.75 -33.77 -16.39
C LYS A 752 -11.83 -32.71 -16.16
N THR A 753 -12.26 -32.52 -14.92
CA THR A 753 -13.28 -31.51 -14.56
C THR A 753 -12.79 -30.10 -14.86
N THR A 754 -11.54 -29.78 -14.52
CA THR A 754 -10.93 -28.47 -14.79
C THR A 754 -10.87 -28.19 -16.29
N TYR A 755 -10.47 -29.17 -17.10
CA TYR A 755 -10.38 -29.04 -18.55
C TYR A 755 -11.76 -28.89 -19.22
N LEU A 756 -12.75 -29.67 -18.79
CA LEU A 756 -14.14 -29.53 -19.25
C LEU A 756 -14.70 -28.14 -18.89
N SER A 757 -14.44 -27.65 -17.67
CA SER A 757 -14.87 -26.30 -17.27
C SER A 757 -14.23 -25.23 -18.14
N ALA A 758 -12.94 -25.38 -18.49
CA ALA A 758 -12.25 -24.46 -19.39
C ALA A 758 -12.81 -24.50 -20.82
N ILE A 759 -13.15 -25.67 -21.37
CA ILE A 759 -13.79 -25.80 -22.69
C ILE A 759 -15.12 -25.03 -22.70
N SER A 760 -15.98 -25.30 -21.70
CA SER A 760 -17.26 -24.61 -21.57
C SER A 760 -17.06 -23.10 -21.46
N SER A 761 -16.07 -22.65 -20.68
CA SER A 761 -15.80 -21.24 -20.42
C SER A 761 -15.31 -20.49 -21.65
N SER A 762 -14.42 -21.11 -22.45
CA SER A 762 -13.96 -20.58 -23.73
C SER A 762 -15.10 -20.44 -24.74
N PHE A 763 -15.98 -21.44 -24.82
CA PHE A 763 -17.16 -21.36 -25.68
C PHE A 763 -18.14 -20.27 -25.22
N ILE A 764 -18.40 -20.18 -23.91
CA ILE A 764 -19.25 -19.14 -23.32
C ILE A 764 -18.71 -17.74 -23.60
N LEU A 765 -17.39 -17.53 -23.51
CA LEU A 765 -16.76 -16.26 -23.87
C LEU A 765 -17.06 -15.89 -25.33
N ASN A 766 -16.94 -16.84 -26.25
CA ASN A 766 -17.20 -16.60 -27.67
C ASN A 766 -18.66 -16.22 -27.93
N ILE A 767 -19.61 -16.92 -27.28
CA ILE A 767 -21.03 -16.57 -27.33
C ILE A 767 -21.27 -15.18 -26.73
N ALA A 768 -20.64 -14.84 -25.62
CA ALA A 768 -20.80 -13.53 -24.97
C ALA A 768 -20.27 -12.40 -25.88
N LEU A 769 -19.16 -12.62 -26.58
CA LEU A 769 -18.66 -11.69 -27.60
C LEU A 769 -19.66 -11.53 -28.74
N LEU A 770 -20.24 -12.63 -29.24
CA LEU A 770 -21.29 -12.59 -30.26
C LEU A 770 -22.52 -11.79 -29.78
N MET A 771 -22.93 -11.96 -28.52
CA MET A 771 -24.06 -11.23 -27.92
C MET A 771 -23.86 -9.71 -27.90
N GLU A 772 -22.61 -9.24 -27.81
CA GLU A 772 -22.20 -7.83 -27.71
C GLU A 772 -21.72 -7.24 -29.06
N SER A 773 -21.44 -8.08 -30.06
CA SER A 773 -20.82 -7.72 -31.36
C SER A 773 -21.48 -6.56 -32.12
N GLY A 774 -22.76 -6.26 -31.87
CA GLY A 774 -23.51 -5.19 -32.54
C GLY A 774 -23.84 -5.46 -34.01
N ASP A 775 -22.91 -6.07 -34.74
CA ASP A 775 -22.98 -6.40 -36.17
C ASP A 775 -23.84 -7.63 -36.44
N ILE A 776 -23.80 -8.62 -35.55
CA ILE A 776 -24.59 -9.85 -35.66
C ILE A 776 -25.70 -9.83 -34.60
N LYS A 777 -26.95 -9.96 -35.05
CA LYS A 777 -28.08 -10.06 -34.13
C LYS A 777 -28.02 -11.43 -33.44
N TYR A 778 -27.80 -11.40 -32.12
CA TYR A 778 -27.89 -12.61 -31.31
C TYR A 778 -29.32 -13.17 -31.25
N ASP A 779 -29.50 -14.40 -31.74
CA ASP A 779 -30.67 -15.24 -31.54
C ASP A 779 -30.30 -16.74 -31.53
N ILE A 780 -31.30 -17.62 -31.46
CA ILE A 780 -31.08 -19.07 -31.41
C ILE A 780 -30.38 -19.59 -32.67
N SER A 781 -30.58 -18.95 -33.82
CA SER A 781 -29.97 -19.34 -35.09
C SER A 781 -28.49 -19.01 -35.08
N SER A 782 -28.12 -17.78 -34.72
CA SER A 782 -26.71 -17.37 -34.64
C SER A 782 -25.95 -18.14 -33.57
N ALA A 783 -26.58 -18.43 -32.43
CA ALA A 783 -25.96 -19.24 -31.37
C ALA A 783 -25.71 -20.68 -31.83
N THR A 784 -26.65 -21.25 -32.59
CA THR A 784 -26.52 -22.61 -33.15
C THR A 784 -25.48 -22.65 -34.26
N GLU A 785 -25.42 -21.63 -35.12
CA GLU A 785 -24.39 -21.50 -36.15
C GLU A 785 -23.00 -21.50 -35.53
N LEU A 786 -22.77 -20.69 -34.49
CA LEU A 786 -21.49 -20.64 -33.80
C LEU A 786 -21.14 -21.97 -33.12
N LEU A 787 -22.13 -22.64 -32.51
CA LEU A 787 -21.94 -23.99 -31.97
C LEU A 787 -21.48 -24.97 -33.06
N MET A 788 -22.10 -24.93 -34.24
CA MET A 788 -21.71 -25.78 -35.38
C MET A 788 -20.35 -25.40 -35.94
N THR A 789 -19.96 -24.12 -35.91
CA THR A 789 -18.62 -23.68 -36.33
C THR A 789 -17.54 -24.28 -35.43
N ILE A 790 -17.77 -24.32 -34.11
CA ILE A 790 -16.75 -24.74 -33.14
C ILE A 790 -16.75 -26.26 -32.92
N PHE A 791 -17.93 -26.89 -32.83
CA PHE A 791 -18.06 -28.30 -32.44
C PHE A 791 -18.65 -29.19 -33.55
N GLY A 792 -18.95 -28.65 -34.73
CA GLY A 792 -19.57 -29.41 -35.82
C GLY A 792 -18.57 -30.22 -36.64
N GLU A 793 -18.82 -31.51 -36.81
CA GLU A 793 -18.08 -32.37 -37.76
C GLU A 793 -18.79 -32.45 -39.12
N SER A 794 -20.10 -32.24 -39.13
CA SER A 794 -20.95 -32.10 -40.32
C SER A 794 -22.14 -31.19 -40.01
N SER A 795 -23.03 -30.94 -40.97
CA SER A 795 -24.24 -30.12 -40.72
C SER A 795 -25.19 -30.72 -39.67
N GLU A 796 -25.10 -32.03 -39.44
CA GLU A 796 -25.98 -32.81 -38.57
C GLU A 796 -25.26 -33.39 -37.34
N GLU A 797 -23.93 -33.25 -37.24
CA GLU A 797 -23.12 -33.89 -36.21
C GLU A 797 -22.33 -32.87 -35.39
N VAL A 798 -22.45 -32.98 -34.07
CA VAL A 798 -21.73 -32.18 -33.08
C VAL A 798 -20.93 -33.13 -32.20
N ASN A 799 -19.64 -32.84 -32.01
CA ASN A 799 -18.76 -33.67 -31.19
C ASN A 799 -18.07 -32.82 -30.12
N GLY A 800 -17.97 -33.36 -28.91
CA GLY A 800 -17.21 -32.74 -27.82
C GLY A 800 -17.84 -31.48 -27.21
N LEU A 801 -19.14 -31.21 -27.41
CA LEU A 801 -19.77 -30.03 -26.82
C LEU A 801 -19.75 -30.11 -25.29
N VAL A 802 -19.26 -29.06 -24.63
CA VAL A 802 -19.26 -28.95 -23.17
C VAL A 802 -20.03 -27.70 -22.73
N LEU A 803 -21.03 -27.88 -21.88
CA LEU A 803 -21.78 -26.81 -21.23
C LEU A 803 -21.87 -27.06 -19.73
N MET A 804 -21.10 -26.31 -18.95
CA MET A 804 -20.98 -26.44 -17.51
C MET A 804 -21.31 -25.13 -16.80
N ASN A 805 -22.04 -25.23 -15.67
CA ASN A 805 -22.33 -24.09 -14.77
C ASN A 805 -22.97 -22.88 -15.48
N VAL A 806 -23.86 -23.13 -16.45
CA VAL A 806 -24.63 -22.10 -17.15
C VAL A 806 -25.94 -21.88 -16.40
N ILE A 807 -25.92 -20.94 -15.48
CA ILE A 807 -27.03 -20.64 -14.56
C ILE A 807 -28.00 -19.63 -15.20
N ALA A 808 -29.30 -19.81 -14.95
CA ALA A 808 -30.33 -18.89 -15.39
C ALA A 808 -30.29 -17.57 -14.60
N GLY A 809 -30.27 -16.44 -15.31
CA GLY A 809 -30.13 -15.11 -14.72
C GLY A 809 -30.79 -14.01 -15.55
N GLU A 810 -30.40 -12.75 -15.31
CA GLU A 810 -30.87 -11.56 -16.05
C GLU A 810 -30.29 -11.44 -17.47
N SER A 811 -29.29 -12.27 -17.81
CA SER A 811 -28.67 -12.34 -19.13
C SER A 811 -29.57 -13.00 -20.18
N LYS A 812 -29.24 -12.81 -21.47
CA LYS A 812 -29.95 -13.49 -22.57
C LYS A 812 -29.87 -15.01 -22.37
N LYS A 813 -30.95 -15.72 -22.72
CA LYS A 813 -30.99 -17.18 -22.65
C LYS A 813 -29.95 -17.77 -23.59
N LEU A 814 -29.10 -18.63 -23.05
CA LEU A 814 -28.22 -19.47 -23.86
C LEU A 814 -29.00 -20.72 -24.26
N THR A 815 -29.49 -20.78 -25.49
CA THR A 815 -30.28 -21.91 -26.01
C THR A 815 -29.88 -22.20 -27.45
N PHE A 816 -30.04 -23.45 -27.89
CA PHE A 816 -29.65 -23.92 -29.21
C PHE A 816 -30.78 -24.68 -29.90
N ASP A 817 -30.77 -24.66 -31.24
CA ASP A 817 -31.60 -25.56 -32.05
C ASP A 817 -30.83 -26.87 -32.31
N LEU A 818 -31.22 -27.92 -31.60
CA LEU A 818 -30.58 -29.24 -31.66
C LEU A 818 -31.42 -30.27 -32.41
N LYS A 819 -32.51 -29.86 -33.07
CA LYS A 819 -33.37 -30.74 -33.87
C LYS A 819 -32.56 -31.49 -34.93
N SER A 820 -32.82 -32.78 -35.06
CA SER A 820 -32.22 -33.70 -36.03
C SER A 820 -30.70 -33.78 -35.97
N LYS A 821 -30.07 -33.37 -34.85
CA LYS A 821 -28.62 -33.45 -34.67
C LYS A 821 -28.23 -34.72 -33.92
N THR A 822 -27.05 -35.25 -34.23
CA THR A 822 -26.35 -36.26 -33.44
C THR A 822 -25.25 -35.58 -32.64
N ILE A 823 -25.36 -35.63 -31.30
CA ILE A 823 -24.43 -35.02 -30.36
C ILE A 823 -23.60 -36.13 -29.70
N ARG A 824 -22.29 -36.14 -29.95
CA ARG A 824 -21.36 -37.18 -29.47
C ARG A 824 -20.40 -36.65 -28.41
N ASN A 825 -19.97 -37.54 -27.51
CA ASN A 825 -18.89 -37.31 -26.55
C ASN A 825 -19.01 -35.97 -25.79
N SER A 826 -20.25 -35.56 -25.49
CA SER A 826 -20.56 -34.23 -24.96
C SER A 826 -20.84 -34.28 -23.46
N HIS A 827 -20.67 -33.15 -22.78
CA HIS A 827 -20.82 -33.06 -21.32
C HIS A 827 -21.70 -31.86 -20.93
N PHE A 828 -22.77 -32.15 -20.20
CA PHE A 828 -23.72 -31.15 -19.74
C PHE A 828 -23.85 -31.23 -18.22
N GLU A 829 -23.43 -30.17 -17.53
CA GLU A 829 -23.50 -30.09 -16.07
C GLU A 829 -24.08 -28.74 -15.63
N ARG A 830 -25.11 -28.73 -14.78
CA ARG A 830 -25.72 -27.49 -14.25
C ARG A 830 -26.02 -26.46 -15.36
N TYR A 831 -26.60 -26.93 -16.44
CA TYR A 831 -27.02 -26.10 -17.56
C TYR A 831 -28.54 -25.87 -17.48
N ASP A 832 -28.93 -24.75 -16.87
CA ASP A 832 -30.33 -24.46 -16.55
C ASP A 832 -31.24 -24.33 -17.78
N TYR A 833 -30.67 -24.03 -18.95
CA TYR A 833 -31.41 -23.89 -20.20
C TYR A 833 -31.41 -25.15 -21.07
N PHE A 834 -30.88 -26.27 -20.59
CA PHE A 834 -30.82 -27.52 -21.36
C PHE A 834 -32.19 -27.91 -21.93
N TRP A 835 -33.22 -27.92 -21.08
CA TRP A 835 -34.58 -28.26 -21.47
C TRP A 835 -35.33 -27.14 -22.21
N ASP A 836 -34.73 -25.95 -22.35
CA ASP A 836 -35.23 -24.87 -23.20
C ASP A 836 -34.72 -24.97 -24.65
N CYS A 837 -33.70 -25.81 -24.91
CA CYS A 837 -33.24 -26.09 -26.26
C CYS A 837 -34.32 -26.81 -27.10
N SER A 838 -34.24 -26.68 -28.42
CA SER A 838 -35.17 -27.35 -29.33
C SER A 838 -34.68 -28.76 -29.64
N PHE A 839 -35.54 -29.75 -29.42
CA PHE A 839 -35.32 -31.17 -29.72
C PHE A 839 -36.45 -31.73 -30.59
N ASP A 840 -36.16 -32.79 -31.33
CA ASP A 840 -37.12 -33.64 -32.04
C ASP A 840 -36.79 -35.13 -31.87
N GLU A 841 -37.62 -36.01 -32.42
CA GLU A 841 -37.45 -37.46 -32.33
C GLU A 841 -36.18 -37.98 -33.04
N SER A 842 -35.62 -37.20 -33.97
CA SER A 842 -34.36 -37.51 -34.66
C SER A 842 -33.12 -36.95 -33.94
N THR A 843 -33.28 -36.30 -32.79
CA THR A 843 -32.15 -35.83 -31.99
C THR A 843 -31.55 -36.97 -31.16
N HIS A 844 -30.25 -37.21 -31.32
CA HIS A 844 -29.54 -38.30 -30.64
C HIS A 844 -28.36 -37.77 -29.81
N PHE A 845 -28.20 -38.28 -28.60
CA PHE A 845 -27.01 -38.12 -27.79
C PHE A 845 -26.28 -39.46 -27.70
N VAL A 846 -24.98 -39.48 -27.97
CA VAL A 846 -24.14 -40.68 -27.95
C VAL A 846 -22.92 -40.47 -27.05
N SER A 847 -22.63 -41.43 -26.16
CA SER A 847 -21.45 -41.37 -25.26
C SER A 847 -21.32 -40.06 -24.48
N SER A 848 -22.46 -39.45 -24.12
CA SER A 848 -22.52 -38.13 -23.49
C SER A 848 -22.92 -38.24 -22.01
N SER A 849 -22.67 -37.20 -21.22
CA SER A 849 -22.95 -37.19 -19.78
C SER A 849 -23.80 -36.01 -19.34
N PHE A 850 -24.72 -36.27 -18.41
CA PHE A 850 -25.75 -35.33 -17.98
C PHE A 850 -25.84 -35.29 -16.46
N SER A 851 -25.47 -34.15 -15.87
CA SER A 851 -25.39 -33.96 -14.40
C SER A 851 -26.17 -32.72 -13.98
N GLN A 852 -27.03 -32.86 -12.96
CA GLN A 852 -27.76 -31.75 -12.34
C GLN A 852 -28.53 -30.85 -13.34
N LEU A 853 -29.28 -31.44 -14.28
CA LEU A 853 -30.04 -30.72 -15.32
C LEU A 853 -31.55 -30.68 -15.00
N GLU A 854 -31.93 -29.90 -13.99
CA GLU A 854 -33.34 -29.77 -13.61
C GLU A 854 -34.10 -28.81 -14.55
N PRO A 855 -35.32 -29.17 -15.02
CA PRO A 855 -36.15 -28.25 -15.79
C PRO A 855 -36.51 -27.02 -14.95
N ARG A 856 -36.37 -25.82 -15.53
CA ARG A 856 -36.76 -24.58 -14.85
C ARG A 856 -38.23 -24.59 -14.43
N LYS A 857 -38.55 -23.87 -13.37
CA LYS A 857 -39.90 -23.85 -12.78
C LYS A 857 -40.98 -23.52 -13.83
N GLY A 858 -41.90 -24.48 -14.03
CA GLY A 858 -43.02 -24.34 -14.96
C GLY A 858 -42.69 -24.71 -16.41
N LEU A 859 -41.43 -24.98 -16.74
CA LEU A 859 -41.02 -25.55 -18.02
C LEU A 859 -41.36 -27.04 -18.03
N ARG A 860 -41.97 -27.49 -19.12
CA ARG A 860 -42.19 -28.92 -19.38
C ARG A 860 -41.34 -29.28 -20.60
N PRO A 861 -40.41 -30.26 -20.48
CA PRO A 861 -39.66 -30.74 -21.64
C PRO A 861 -40.63 -31.15 -22.76
N PRO A 862 -40.53 -30.57 -23.97
CA PRO A 862 -41.52 -30.78 -25.03
C PRO A 862 -41.40 -32.17 -25.67
N VAL A 863 -40.16 -32.62 -25.92
CA VAL A 863 -39.78 -33.91 -26.53
C VAL A 863 -38.54 -34.43 -25.79
N VAL A 864 -38.47 -35.73 -25.55
CA VAL A 864 -37.27 -36.38 -24.97
C VAL A 864 -36.42 -36.93 -26.13
N PRO A 865 -35.16 -36.51 -26.27
CA PRO A 865 -34.26 -37.02 -27.30
C PRO A 865 -33.79 -38.45 -26.97
N THR A 866 -33.19 -39.12 -27.95
CA THR A 866 -32.63 -40.47 -27.78
C THR A 866 -31.26 -40.40 -27.12
N PHE A 867 -31.00 -41.26 -26.13
CA PHE A 867 -29.72 -41.35 -25.42
C PHE A 867 -29.09 -42.74 -25.62
N GLU A 868 -27.93 -42.81 -26.26
CA GLU A 868 -27.18 -44.04 -26.55
C GLU A 868 -25.85 -44.02 -25.79
N ASP A 869 -25.58 -45.05 -24.98
CA ASP A 869 -24.35 -45.17 -24.16
C ASP A 869 -24.04 -43.91 -23.32
N CYS A 870 -25.07 -43.19 -22.87
CA CYS A 870 -24.95 -41.96 -22.11
C CYS A 870 -25.06 -42.17 -20.59
N ASP A 871 -24.38 -41.33 -19.80
CA ASP A 871 -24.61 -41.23 -18.36
C ASP A 871 -25.80 -40.31 -18.07
N THR A 872 -26.94 -40.93 -17.76
CA THR A 872 -28.23 -40.26 -17.54
C THR A 872 -28.72 -40.37 -16.10
N VAL A 873 -27.88 -40.83 -15.16
CA VAL A 873 -28.27 -41.17 -13.79
C VAL A 873 -29.06 -40.05 -13.11
N ASP A 874 -28.59 -38.80 -13.23
CA ASP A 874 -29.22 -37.65 -12.59
C ASP A 874 -30.55 -37.23 -13.25
N ILE A 875 -30.69 -37.44 -14.56
CA ILE A 875 -31.87 -37.04 -15.33
C ILE A 875 -32.86 -38.17 -15.58
N GLN A 876 -32.55 -39.39 -15.17
CA GLN A 876 -33.35 -40.59 -15.43
C GLN A 876 -34.79 -40.43 -14.95
N HIS A 877 -34.98 -39.78 -13.80
CA HIS A 877 -36.29 -39.55 -13.23
C HIS A 877 -37.16 -38.61 -14.09
N ILE A 878 -36.55 -37.65 -14.80
CA ILE A 878 -37.22 -36.73 -15.74
C ILE A 878 -37.64 -37.50 -16.99
N ILE A 879 -36.72 -38.31 -17.53
CA ILE A 879 -36.95 -39.15 -18.72
C ILE A 879 -38.11 -40.13 -18.45
N SER A 880 -38.03 -40.90 -17.37
CA SER A 880 -39.05 -41.90 -17.02
C SER A 880 -40.42 -41.27 -16.78
N LYS A 881 -40.49 -40.15 -16.05
CA LYS A 881 -41.75 -39.43 -15.84
C LYS A 881 -42.38 -38.98 -17.16
N ARG A 882 -41.57 -38.55 -18.14
CA ARG A 882 -42.10 -38.10 -19.43
C ARG A 882 -42.59 -39.26 -20.29
N MET A 883 -41.86 -40.38 -20.32
CA MET A 883 -42.32 -41.59 -20.99
C MET A 883 -43.68 -42.07 -20.43
N GLU A 884 -43.83 -42.07 -19.10
CA GLU A 884 -45.11 -42.41 -18.45
C GLU A 884 -46.24 -41.42 -18.82
N GLU A 885 -45.95 -40.13 -18.90
CA GLU A 885 -46.91 -39.10 -19.32
C GLU A 885 -47.33 -39.25 -20.79
N ASP A 886 -46.39 -39.58 -21.68
CA ASP A 886 -46.64 -39.78 -23.12
C ASP A 886 -47.44 -41.06 -23.37
N ASP A 887 -47.13 -42.15 -22.66
CA ASP A 887 -47.94 -43.38 -22.65
C ASP A 887 -49.37 -43.09 -22.16
N ALA A 888 -49.52 -42.34 -21.06
CA ALA A 888 -50.82 -41.95 -20.54
C ALA A 888 -51.60 -41.03 -21.50
N GLN A 889 -50.92 -40.19 -22.28
CA GLN A 889 -51.56 -39.38 -23.33
C GLN A 889 -52.00 -40.22 -24.52
N GLN A 890 -51.16 -41.15 -24.98
CA GLN A 890 -51.54 -42.12 -26.02
C GLN A 890 -52.75 -42.94 -25.58
N ASP A 891 -52.80 -43.40 -24.33
CA ASP A 891 -53.91 -44.18 -23.83
C ASP A 891 -55.21 -43.37 -23.72
N LYS A 892 -55.13 -42.10 -23.31
CA LYS A 892 -56.27 -41.17 -23.39
C LYS A 892 -56.74 -40.95 -24.82
N LEU A 893 -55.83 -40.86 -25.79
CA LEU A 893 -56.17 -40.72 -27.21
C LEU A 893 -56.85 -41.99 -27.74
N LYS A 894 -56.31 -43.18 -27.42
CA LYS A 894 -56.92 -44.49 -27.74
C LYS A 894 -58.33 -44.60 -27.16
N GLU A 895 -58.52 -44.21 -25.89
CA GLU A 895 -59.84 -44.20 -25.25
C GLU A 895 -60.80 -43.23 -25.94
N LYS A 896 -60.33 -42.04 -26.32
CA LYS A 896 -61.13 -41.04 -27.02
C LYS A 896 -61.54 -41.53 -28.42
N ILE A 897 -60.61 -42.14 -29.16
CA ILE A 897 -60.89 -42.78 -30.45
C ILE A 897 -61.95 -43.87 -30.25
N LYS A 898 -61.77 -44.76 -29.27
CA LYS A 898 -62.74 -45.81 -28.94
C LYS A 898 -64.15 -45.24 -28.72
N ARG A 899 -64.29 -44.21 -27.87
CA ARG A 899 -65.57 -43.54 -27.59
C ARG A 899 -66.21 -42.93 -28.82
N ILE A 900 -65.43 -42.42 -29.79
CA ILE A 900 -65.96 -41.89 -31.05
C ILE A 900 -66.52 -43.02 -31.92
N PHE A 901 -65.78 -44.11 -32.10
CA PHE A 901 -66.23 -45.26 -32.89
C PHE A 901 -67.42 -45.99 -32.22
N GLU A 902 -67.50 -46.01 -30.89
CA GLU A 902 -68.67 -46.51 -30.14
C GLU A 902 -69.97 -45.79 -30.50
N LEU A 903 -69.93 -44.50 -30.86
CA LEU A 903 -71.14 -43.78 -31.27
C LEU A 903 -71.76 -44.35 -32.54
N PHE A 904 -70.96 -44.99 -33.40
CA PHE A 904 -71.43 -45.65 -34.62
C PHE A 904 -71.89 -47.09 -34.38
N LYS A 905 -71.61 -47.66 -33.21
CA LYS A 905 -71.90 -49.06 -32.89
C LYS A 905 -73.36 -49.22 -32.46
N GLU A 906 -74.12 -49.95 -33.26
CA GLU A 906 -75.45 -50.43 -32.90
C GLU A 906 -75.56 -51.91 -33.27
N ARG A 907 -76.26 -52.73 -32.48
CA ARG A 907 -76.53 -54.15 -32.80
C ARG A 907 -75.29 -54.97 -33.23
N GLY A 908 -74.12 -54.66 -32.66
CA GLY A 908 -72.88 -55.37 -32.96
C GLY A 908 -72.25 -55.06 -34.33
N ASN A 909 -72.56 -53.92 -34.96
CA ASN A 909 -71.88 -53.44 -36.17
C ASN A 909 -71.85 -51.90 -36.20
N PHE A 910 -71.06 -51.31 -37.10
CA PHE A 910 -71.08 -49.87 -37.34
C PHE A 910 -72.17 -49.47 -38.32
N TYR A 911 -73.00 -48.52 -37.92
CA TYR A 911 -74.09 -47.96 -38.71
C TYR A 911 -73.88 -46.45 -38.94
N PRO A 912 -74.33 -45.90 -40.07
CA PRO A 912 -74.26 -44.46 -40.30
C PRO A 912 -75.07 -43.68 -39.25
N GLN A 913 -74.45 -42.66 -38.64
CA GLN A 913 -75.06 -41.84 -37.59
C GLN A 913 -75.27 -40.40 -38.04
N LYS A 914 -76.32 -39.74 -37.55
CA LYS A 914 -76.61 -38.34 -37.92
C LYS A 914 -75.43 -37.44 -37.53
N GLN A 915 -74.98 -36.58 -38.45
CA GLN A 915 -73.87 -35.65 -38.15
C GLN A 915 -74.17 -34.79 -36.92
N GLN A 916 -75.41 -34.31 -36.76
CA GLN A 916 -75.85 -33.56 -35.58
C GLN A 916 -75.68 -34.35 -34.27
N TYR A 917 -75.94 -35.66 -34.27
CA TYR A 917 -75.81 -36.50 -33.08
C TYR A 917 -74.34 -36.66 -32.68
N ILE A 918 -73.46 -36.96 -33.63
CA ILE A 918 -72.01 -37.11 -33.37
C ILE A 918 -71.38 -35.77 -32.97
N ASN A 919 -71.71 -34.69 -33.67
CA ASN A 919 -71.20 -33.34 -33.40
C ASN A 919 -71.74 -32.76 -32.07
N SER A 920 -72.87 -33.25 -31.56
CA SER A 920 -73.39 -32.84 -30.24
C SER A 920 -72.57 -33.37 -29.06
N LYS A 921 -71.70 -34.37 -29.28
CA LYS A 921 -70.88 -34.96 -28.23
C LYS A 921 -69.62 -34.14 -28.01
N ILE A 922 -69.46 -33.56 -26.81
CA ILE A 922 -68.36 -32.65 -26.46
C ILE A 922 -66.97 -33.26 -26.74
N PHE A 923 -66.82 -34.58 -26.59
CA PHE A 923 -65.52 -35.26 -26.75
C PHE A 923 -65.12 -35.54 -28.21
N THR A 924 -65.99 -35.34 -29.21
CA THR A 924 -65.67 -35.67 -30.62
C THR A 924 -64.79 -34.60 -31.27
N GLY A 925 -65.05 -33.31 -31.03
CA GLY A 925 -64.18 -32.15 -31.28
C GLY A 925 -63.17 -32.24 -32.46
N LYS A 926 -61.91 -31.86 -32.20
CA LYS A 926 -60.80 -31.91 -33.18
C LYS A 926 -60.49 -33.34 -33.67
N THR A 927 -60.70 -34.34 -32.82
CA THR A 927 -60.38 -35.75 -33.12
C THR A 927 -61.25 -36.28 -34.25
N LEU A 928 -62.56 -35.98 -34.25
CA LEU A 928 -63.47 -36.33 -35.33
C LEU A 928 -63.08 -35.65 -36.65
N GLN A 929 -62.66 -34.38 -36.62
CA GLN A 929 -62.24 -33.66 -37.83
C GLN A 929 -61.03 -34.33 -38.49
N ILE A 930 -60.06 -34.78 -37.69
CA ILE A 930 -58.88 -35.52 -38.18
C ILE A 930 -59.29 -36.87 -38.78
N LEU A 931 -60.19 -37.61 -38.12
CA LEU A 931 -60.70 -38.88 -38.63
C LEU A 931 -61.47 -38.72 -39.95
N VAL A 932 -62.21 -37.61 -40.10
CA VAL A 932 -62.94 -37.31 -41.35
C VAL A 932 -62.00 -36.86 -42.45
N LYS A 933 -61.04 -35.98 -42.14
CA LYS A 933 -60.03 -35.49 -43.11
C LYS A 933 -59.20 -36.63 -43.69
N ASN A 934 -58.84 -37.62 -42.86
CA ASN A 934 -58.03 -38.77 -43.27
C ASN A 934 -58.86 -39.99 -43.73
N GLY A 935 -60.18 -39.83 -43.89
CA GLY A 935 -61.04 -40.85 -44.51
C GLY A 935 -61.41 -42.05 -43.65
N ALA A 936 -61.06 -42.08 -42.36
CA ALA A 936 -61.53 -43.16 -41.46
C ALA A 936 -63.04 -43.05 -41.13
N ILE A 937 -63.58 -41.82 -41.16
CA ILE A 937 -65.01 -41.53 -41.07
C ILE A 937 -65.41 -40.71 -42.29
N GLU A 938 -66.41 -41.16 -43.03
CA GLU A 938 -66.85 -40.54 -44.27
C GLU A 938 -68.20 -39.85 -44.10
N GLU A 939 -68.42 -38.77 -44.85
CA GLU A 939 -69.77 -38.23 -45.01
C GLU A 939 -70.63 -39.18 -45.83
N TYR A 940 -71.79 -39.52 -45.29
CA TYR A 940 -72.70 -40.49 -45.89
C TYR A 940 -74.10 -39.88 -46.06
N ILE A 941 -74.67 -40.08 -47.24
CA ILE A 941 -76.05 -39.72 -47.56
C ILE A 941 -76.81 -41.00 -47.90
N ASP A 942 -77.86 -41.29 -47.15
CA ASP A 942 -78.72 -42.45 -47.41
C ASP A 942 -79.50 -42.25 -48.72
N LYS A 943 -79.39 -43.21 -49.65
CA LYS A 943 -80.11 -43.21 -50.94
C LYS A 943 -81.63 -43.12 -50.79
N LYS A 944 -82.19 -43.53 -49.64
CA LYS A 944 -83.62 -43.46 -49.32
C LYS A 944 -84.02 -42.18 -48.58
N LYS A 945 -83.07 -41.42 -48.03
CA LYS A 945 -83.29 -40.18 -47.27
C LYS A 945 -82.22 -39.12 -47.62
N PRO A 946 -82.28 -38.52 -48.83
CA PRO A 946 -81.21 -37.66 -49.34
C PRO A 946 -81.02 -36.34 -48.56
N THR A 947 -81.99 -35.93 -47.74
CA THR A 947 -81.87 -34.74 -46.87
C THR A 947 -81.16 -35.02 -45.54
N LEU A 948 -80.90 -36.28 -45.20
CA LEU A 948 -80.28 -36.66 -43.93
C LEU A 948 -78.76 -36.76 -44.08
N ARG A 949 -78.02 -35.81 -43.48
CA ARG A 949 -76.56 -35.87 -43.43
C ARG A 949 -76.09 -36.80 -42.31
N GLN A 950 -75.29 -37.80 -42.65
CA GLN A 950 -74.75 -38.77 -41.71
C GLN A 950 -73.23 -38.86 -41.84
N TYR A 951 -72.60 -39.41 -40.81
CA TYR A 951 -71.24 -39.95 -40.88
C TYR A 951 -71.35 -41.48 -40.94
N LYS A 952 -70.43 -42.14 -41.63
CA LYS A 952 -70.26 -43.61 -41.63
C LYS A 952 -68.78 -43.92 -41.41
N VAL A 953 -68.47 -44.99 -40.69
CA VAL A 953 -67.11 -45.54 -40.64
C VAL A 953 -66.76 -46.11 -42.01
N SER A 954 -65.61 -45.73 -42.55
CA SER A 954 -65.13 -46.23 -43.85
C SER A 954 -64.94 -47.74 -43.81
N ASP A 955 -65.17 -48.42 -44.94
CA ASP A 955 -65.12 -49.88 -44.99
C ASP A 955 -63.68 -50.40 -44.75
N ASP A 956 -62.66 -49.61 -45.11
CA ASP A 956 -61.23 -49.90 -44.87
C ASP A 956 -60.83 -49.83 -43.38
N TYR A 957 -61.67 -49.21 -42.55
CA TYR A 957 -61.42 -49.04 -41.11
C TYR A 957 -62.41 -49.83 -40.25
N ARG A 958 -63.28 -50.66 -40.83
CA ARG A 958 -64.23 -51.50 -40.06
C ARG A 958 -63.56 -52.45 -39.07
N GLY A 959 -62.31 -52.85 -39.33
CA GLY A 959 -61.53 -53.72 -38.45
C GLY A 959 -61.34 -53.15 -37.03
N ILE A 960 -61.45 -51.82 -36.85
CA ILE A 960 -61.42 -51.16 -35.54
C ILE A 960 -62.55 -51.62 -34.60
N GLN A 961 -63.59 -52.25 -35.15
CA GLN A 961 -64.63 -52.88 -34.35
C GLN A 961 -64.06 -53.88 -33.33
N LYS A 962 -62.98 -54.61 -33.67
CA LYS A 962 -62.33 -55.54 -32.73
C LYS A 962 -61.80 -54.82 -31.49
N PHE A 963 -61.15 -53.67 -31.70
CA PHE A 963 -60.65 -52.82 -30.61
C PHE A 963 -61.79 -52.23 -29.78
N VAL A 964 -62.87 -51.79 -30.42
CA VAL A 964 -64.06 -51.27 -29.72
C VAL A 964 -64.74 -52.36 -28.88
N ASP A 965 -64.87 -53.58 -29.42
CA ASP A 965 -65.63 -54.68 -28.81
C ASP A 965 -64.83 -55.42 -27.72
N GLN A 966 -63.54 -55.68 -27.96
CA GLN A 966 -62.72 -56.58 -27.14
C GLN A 966 -61.50 -55.88 -26.52
N GLY A 967 -61.22 -54.63 -26.89
CA GLY A 967 -60.01 -53.91 -26.45
C GLY A 967 -58.72 -54.46 -27.05
N THR A 968 -58.79 -55.36 -28.04
CA THR A 968 -57.62 -55.96 -28.67
C THR A 968 -56.98 -55.04 -29.71
N PRO A 969 -55.65 -55.04 -29.85
CA PRO A 969 -54.95 -54.27 -30.88
C PRO A 969 -55.42 -54.66 -32.29
N CYS A 970 -55.48 -53.68 -33.19
CA CYS A 970 -55.80 -53.90 -34.61
C CYS A 970 -55.05 -52.90 -35.49
N ILE A 971 -54.70 -53.32 -36.70
CA ILE A 971 -53.91 -52.51 -37.66
C ILE A 971 -54.64 -51.19 -38.00
N GLU A 972 -55.96 -51.22 -38.03
CA GLU A 972 -56.78 -50.04 -38.29
C GLU A 972 -56.68 -49.00 -37.17
N LEU A 973 -56.52 -49.43 -35.90
CA LEU A 973 -56.26 -48.52 -34.79
C LEU A 973 -54.86 -47.89 -34.92
N ASP A 974 -53.85 -48.68 -35.26
CA ASP A 974 -52.47 -48.18 -35.41
C ASP A 974 -52.40 -47.12 -36.54
N ARG A 975 -53.02 -47.41 -37.69
CA ARG A 975 -53.17 -46.45 -38.79
C ARG A 975 -53.91 -45.17 -38.38
N ILE A 976 -54.91 -45.29 -37.52
CA ILE A 976 -55.66 -44.13 -37.02
C ILE A 976 -54.80 -43.32 -36.05
N LEU A 977 -54.00 -43.97 -35.20
CA LEU A 977 -53.10 -43.27 -34.28
C LEU A 977 -52.03 -42.46 -35.04
N ASP A 978 -51.56 -42.95 -36.18
CA ASP A 978 -50.63 -42.22 -37.06
C ASP A 978 -51.23 -40.94 -37.65
N PHE A 979 -52.57 -40.74 -37.64
CA PHE A 979 -53.17 -39.46 -38.05
C PHE A 979 -52.96 -38.33 -37.05
N PHE A 980 -52.51 -38.66 -35.83
CA PHE A 980 -52.34 -37.74 -34.71
C PHE A 980 -50.87 -37.53 -34.32
N LYS A 981 -49.95 -38.22 -34.99
CA LYS A 981 -48.54 -37.86 -35.07
C LYS A 981 -48.38 -36.80 -36.14
#